data_AF-A0A6G4U169-F1
#
_entry.id   AF-A0A6G4U169-F1
#
_cell.length_a   1.000
_cell.length_b   1.000
_cell.length_c   1.000
_cell.angle_alpha   90.00
_cell.angle_beta   90.00
_cell.angle_gamma   90.00
#
_symmetry.space_group_name_H-M   'P 1'
#
loop_
_entity.id
_entity.type
_entity.pdbx_description
1 polymer ?
#
loop_
_entity_poly.entity_id
_entity_poly.type
_entity_poly.pdbx_seq_one_letter_code
_entity_poly.pdbx_strand_id
1 'polypeptide(L)'
;MAQGSVQVTHTSTSRWRRRTGEYGSLTAALEAAGDGDVLSIAPGTYRENVVVVHAVTLRGPDAATGSVRIAPADGVPLTVRAAAVVEGLHIEGQDSSAPAVLVEDGTPELAGLRVVSRSAAGIEVRGGARPVVRHCTVDNPGGTGISFTGAAGGLAADCEVLAAGQDGVTVRGGARPRLERCRVHHTAGAGIAVVGEGSTAEAEGCEVYETGGTGVQVSARATAHLTGCTVHRTATDGVTLDTDAVLTLDGCELHDIPENAVDMRSRSQLNLTRTTVRRFGRNGLSVWDPGTRVAAEECEIHDSTGDYPAVWVSDGAAAVLDMSRLHDVPDAVFALDRGSRADLSGCDISQVRSTAVSVSDGAAVQVTDCRIRDAATGAWFRDHGSGGRIADSTIDSVATGVIVTKGADPSVERTTVSSAGEAGVYVSAQGRGSFHGCRVTGSRGYGFHVIDGCKTVLTRCRTERCARGGYEFALEGPVTEDCTSDESSERAGAADAAAPAPARTVRETGLLAQPAVQAAEPAIPAPAAPPAAESRPAGDVLGELDTLVGLESVKREVRTLTDMIRVGRQREKAGLKAASVRRHLVFTGSPGTGKTTVARLYGEILAALGVLGRGHLVEVSRVDLVGQHIGSTAIRTQEAFDRARSGVLFIDEAYALSPEDAGRDFGREAIDTLVKLMEDHRDEVVVIVAGYTAEMERFLAANPGVASRFSRTIRFGDYSADELLEIVVQQAEEHQYHLADGSGEALRKYFDALPKGPGFGNGRTARQTFEAMVERHAGRVAQLAEPTHDELTLLYPEDLPG
;
A
#
# COMPACT_ATOMS: atom_id res chain seq x y z
N MET A 1 -5.71 50.98 -24.94
CA MET A 1 -7.04 51.45 -24.51
C MET A 1 -8.08 50.55 -25.14
N ALA A 2 -8.67 49.65 -24.36
CA ALA A 2 -9.94 49.03 -24.67
C ALA A 2 -10.74 49.02 -23.35
N GLN A 3 -11.24 50.19 -22.96
CA GLN A 3 -12.15 50.37 -21.84
C GLN A 3 -13.53 49.94 -22.33
N GLY A 4 -14.06 48.82 -21.83
CA GLY A 4 -15.46 48.48 -22.05
C GLY A 4 -16.35 49.43 -21.24
N SER A 5 -17.50 49.81 -21.77
CA SER A 5 -18.50 50.58 -21.02
C SER A 5 -19.32 49.66 -20.10
N VAL A 6 -19.79 50.19 -18.98
CA VAL A 6 -20.68 49.49 -18.06
C VAL A 6 -21.99 50.26 -17.98
N GLN A 7 -23.11 49.59 -18.27
CA GLN A 7 -24.44 50.19 -18.22
C GLN A 7 -25.14 49.78 -16.92
N VAL A 8 -25.49 50.75 -16.09
CA VAL A 8 -26.27 50.53 -14.85
C VAL A 8 -27.75 50.77 -15.15
N THR A 9 -28.59 49.76 -14.89
CA THR A 9 -30.04 49.85 -14.98
C THR A 9 -30.62 49.88 -13.57
N HIS A 10 -31.12 51.05 -13.17
CA HIS A 10 -31.68 51.22 -11.84
C HIS A 10 -33.09 50.62 -11.72
N THR A 11 -33.34 49.78 -10.71
CA THR A 11 -34.64 49.09 -10.51
C THR A 11 -35.62 49.85 -9.62
N SER A 12 -35.26 51.07 -9.19
CA SER A 12 -36.10 51.92 -8.34
C SER A 12 -37.52 52.18 -8.89
N THR A 13 -38.52 52.14 -8.00
CA THR A 13 -39.92 52.51 -8.28
C THR A 13 -40.12 54.02 -8.52
N SER A 14 -39.10 54.84 -8.23
CA SER A 14 -39.10 56.28 -8.48
C SER A 14 -38.94 56.60 -9.97
N ARG A 15 -39.93 57.30 -10.56
CA ARG A 15 -39.88 57.78 -11.96
C ARG A 15 -38.63 58.61 -12.30
N TRP A 16 -37.96 59.21 -11.31
CA TRP A 16 -36.77 60.04 -11.52
C TRP A 16 -35.45 59.25 -11.55
N ARG A 17 -35.43 58.00 -11.04
CA ARG A 17 -34.24 57.13 -11.00
C ARG A 17 -34.17 56.10 -12.14
N ARG A 18 -35.19 55.96 -12.99
CA ARG A 18 -35.17 55.07 -14.18
C ARG A 18 -34.27 55.60 -15.32
N ARG A 19 -33.06 56.06 -15.02
CA ARG A 19 -32.07 56.44 -16.03
C ARG A 19 -31.03 55.34 -16.12
N THR A 20 -30.72 54.91 -17.33
CA THR A 20 -29.53 54.10 -17.58
C THR A 20 -28.31 55.01 -17.57
N GLY A 21 -27.36 54.74 -16.69
CA GLY A 21 -26.06 55.44 -16.65
C GLY A 21 -25.00 54.58 -17.35
N GLU A 22 -24.21 55.19 -18.22
CA GLU A 22 -23.01 54.56 -18.78
C GLU A 22 -21.77 55.05 -18.03
N TYR A 23 -20.92 54.11 -17.63
CA TYR A 23 -19.70 54.37 -16.87
C TYR A 23 -18.49 53.75 -17.60
N GLY A 24 -17.32 54.38 -17.46
CA GLY A 24 -16.08 53.93 -18.09
C GLY A 24 -15.29 52.87 -17.30
N SER A 25 -15.79 52.44 -16.14
CA SER A 25 -15.15 51.47 -15.24
C SER A 25 -16.20 50.76 -14.39
N LEU A 26 -15.92 49.52 -13.97
CA LEU A 26 -16.76 48.76 -13.05
C LEU A 26 -16.85 49.43 -11.67
N THR A 27 -15.74 50.00 -11.18
CA THR A 27 -15.71 50.68 -9.88
C THR A 27 -16.71 51.85 -9.84
N ALA A 28 -16.64 52.77 -10.80
CA ALA A 28 -17.57 53.90 -10.88
C ALA A 28 -19.03 53.47 -11.08
N ALA A 29 -19.28 52.37 -11.81
CA ALA A 29 -20.62 51.82 -11.97
C ALA A 29 -21.18 51.26 -10.65
N LEU A 30 -20.35 50.56 -9.87
CA LEU A 30 -20.71 50.01 -8.56
C LEU A 30 -20.92 51.09 -7.51
N GLU A 31 -20.13 52.17 -7.52
CA GLU A 31 -20.32 53.34 -6.63
C GLU A 31 -21.66 54.05 -6.89
N ALA A 32 -22.13 54.04 -8.13
CA ALA A 32 -23.40 54.66 -8.51
C ALA A 32 -24.61 53.72 -8.37
N ALA A 33 -24.38 52.42 -8.29
CA ALA A 33 -25.43 51.41 -8.16
C ALA A 33 -25.94 51.32 -6.72
N GLY A 34 -27.24 51.06 -6.56
CA GLY A 34 -27.86 50.67 -5.30
C GLY A 34 -28.30 49.21 -5.31
N ASP A 35 -28.78 48.75 -4.15
CA ASP A 35 -29.31 47.38 -4.03
C ASP A 35 -30.46 47.14 -5.02
N GLY A 36 -30.39 46.00 -5.71
CA GLY A 36 -31.33 45.57 -6.74
C GLY A 36 -31.01 46.05 -8.15
N ASP A 37 -29.99 46.87 -8.36
CA ASP A 37 -29.63 47.37 -9.70
C ASP A 37 -28.92 46.30 -10.55
N VAL A 38 -29.04 46.43 -11.87
CA VAL A 38 -28.42 45.51 -12.84
C VAL A 38 -27.32 46.23 -13.62
N LEU A 39 -26.11 45.70 -13.57
CA LEU A 39 -24.93 46.17 -14.28
C LEU A 39 -24.70 45.25 -15.48
N SER A 40 -25.02 45.74 -16.68
CA SER A 40 -24.70 45.09 -17.95
C SER A 40 -23.31 45.52 -18.41
N ILE A 41 -22.39 44.57 -18.50
CA ILE A 41 -20.98 44.84 -18.76
C ILE A 41 -20.68 44.57 -20.23
N ALA A 42 -20.16 45.56 -20.96
CA ALA A 42 -19.77 45.36 -22.36
C ALA A 42 -18.53 44.45 -22.47
N PRO A 43 -18.36 43.69 -23.57
CA PRO A 43 -17.13 42.94 -23.82
C PRO A 43 -15.88 43.82 -23.71
N GLY A 44 -14.85 43.32 -23.03
CA GLY A 44 -13.63 44.09 -22.80
C GLY A 44 -12.77 43.51 -21.68
N THR A 45 -11.59 44.11 -21.49
CA THR A 45 -10.68 43.78 -20.40
C THR A 45 -10.65 44.93 -19.39
N TYR A 46 -11.09 44.64 -18.18
CA TYR A 46 -11.15 45.54 -17.03
C TYR A 46 -9.96 45.25 -16.14
N ARG A 47 -9.06 46.22 -15.98
CA ARG A 47 -7.81 46.12 -15.20
C ARG A 47 -7.94 46.86 -13.87
N GLU A 48 -8.97 46.51 -13.12
CA GLU A 48 -9.31 47.12 -11.83
C GLU A 48 -9.72 46.02 -10.85
N ASN A 49 -9.50 46.26 -9.55
CA ASN A 49 -9.97 45.36 -8.49
C ASN A 49 -11.43 45.68 -8.20
N VAL A 50 -12.31 44.73 -8.46
CA VAL A 50 -13.76 44.93 -8.39
C VAL A 50 -14.27 44.50 -7.02
N VAL A 51 -14.85 45.43 -6.26
CA VAL A 51 -15.42 45.16 -4.93
C VAL A 51 -16.92 45.40 -4.95
N VAL A 52 -17.70 44.32 -4.79
CA VAL A 52 -19.16 44.37 -4.80
C VAL A 52 -19.68 44.41 -3.36
N VAL A 53 -20.16 45.58 -2.94
CA VAL A 53 -20.70 45.83 -1.59
C VAL A 53 -22.22 46.03 -1.55
N HIS A 54 -22.87 46.12 -2.71
CA HIS A 54 -24.32 46.26 -2.86
C HIS A 54 -24.93 44.96 -3.40
N ALA A 55 -26.20 44.71 -3.11
CA ALA A 55 -26.94 43.55 -3.61
C ALA A 55 -27.36 43.76 -5.09
N VAL A 56 -26.39 43.78 -5.99
CA VAL A 56 -26.56 44.07 -7.43
C VAL A 56 -26.42 42.81 -8.29
N THR A 57 -26.86 42.89 -9.55
CA THR A 57 -26.60 41.85 -10.57
C THR A 57 -25.54 42.33 -11.54
N LEU A 58 -24.37 41.68 -11.59
CA LEU A 58 -23.33 41.89 -12.59
C LEU A 58 -23.48 40.82 -13.67
N ARG A 59 -23.75 41.22 -14.91
CA ARG A 59 -23.97 40.29 -16.01
C ARG A 59 -23.15 40.67 -17.24
N GLY A 60 -22.39 39.71 -17.76
CA GLY A 60 -21.80 39.76 -19.10
C GLY A 60 -22.85 39.53 -20.21
N PRO A 61 -22.56 39.86 -21.48
CA PRO A 61 -23.53 39.75 -22.56
C PRO A 61 -23.89 38.28 -22.86
N ASP A 62 -25.17 38.02 -23.15
CA ASP A 62 -25.82 36.70 -23.22
C ASP A 62 -25.24 35.70 -24.26
N ALA A 63 -24.19 36.03 -25.02
CA ALA A 63 -23.75 35.27 -26.19
C ALA A 63 -22.33 34.64 -26.12
N ALA A 64 -21.48 35.00 -25.15
CA ALA A 64 -20.15 34.41 -25.03
C ALA A 64 -19.61 34.49 -23.59
N THR A 65 -19.57 33.35 -22.88
CA THR A 65 -18.87 33.22 -21.60
C THR A 65 -17.43 33.70 -21.74
N GLY A 66 -17.07 34.69 -20.93
CA GLY A 66 -15.72 35.25 -20.87
C GLY A 66 -15.37 36.35 -21.87
N SER A 67 -16.37 36.95 -22.55
CA SER A 67 -16.17 38.19 -23.31
C SER A 67 -15.82 39.39 -22.41
N VAL A 68 -16.20 39.32 -21.13
CA VAL A 68 -15.86 40.29 -20.09
C VAL A 68 -14.76 39.69 -19.23
N ARG A 69 -13.56 40.27 -19.29
CA ARG A 69 -12.37 39.82 -18.56
C ARG A 69 -12.02 40.82 -17.46
N ILE A 70 -11.99 40.38 -16.20
CA ILE A 70 -11.49 41.15 -15.07
C ILE A 70 -10.09 40.61 -14.74
N ALA A 71 -9.06 41.42 -15.01
CA ALA A 71 -7.66 41.03 -14.95
C ALA A 71 -6.81 42.21 -14.44
N PRO A 72 -6.87 42.55 -13.14
CA PRO A 72 -5.96 43.52 -12.56
C PRO A 72 -4.50 43.00 -12.62
N ALA A 73 -3.55 43.92 -12.48
CA ALA A 73 -2.14 43.55 -12.44
C ALA A 73 -1.71 42.96 -11.09
N ASP A 74 -2.42 43.30 -10.01
CA ASP A 74 -2.11 42.90 -8.63
C ASP A 74 -3.36 42.98 -7.74
N GLY A 75 -3.38 42.19 -6.66
CA GLY A 75 -4.49 42.07 -5.72
C GLY A 75 -5.60 41.12 -6.17
N VAL A 76 -6.80 41.29 -5.57
CA VAL A 76 -7.97 40.44 -5.82
C VAL A 76 -8.81 40.99 -6.97
N PRO A 77 -8.93 40.29 -8.11
CA PRO A 77 -9.80 40.67 -9.24
C PRO A 77 -11.25 40.92 -8.87
N LEU A 78 -11.86 40.02 -8.09
CA LEU A 78 -13.26 40.12 -7.69
C LEU A 78 -13.42 39.81 -6.21
N THR A 79 -13.86 40.81 -5.44
CA THR A 79 -14.28 40.67 -4.05
C THR A 79 -15.79 40.87 -3.95
N VAL A 80 -16.51 39.93 -3.33
CA VAL A 80 -17.96 40.03 -3.14
C VAL A 80 -18.29 39.99 -1.66
N ARG A 81 -18.96 41.05 -1.18
CA ARG A 81 -19.32 41.29 0.24
C ARG A 81 -20.81 41.47 0.50
N ALA A 82 -21.63 41.22 -0.52
CA ALA A 82 -23.07 41.40 -0.48
C ALA A 82 -23.79 40.23 -1.13
N ALA A 83 -25.11 40.16 -0.99
CA ALA A 83 -25.96 39.20 -1.69
C ALA A 83 -26.14 39.60 -3.18
N ALA A 84 -25.02 39.71 -3.90
CA ALA A 84 -24.97 40.04 -5.31
C ALA A 84 -25.04 38.79 -6.18
N VAL A 85 -25.49 38.97 -7.42
CA VAL A 85 -25.47 37.94 -8.46
C VAL A 85 -24.38 38.31 -9.47
N VAL A 86 -23.44 37.42 -9.74
CA VAL A 86 -22.34 37.63 -10.69
C VAL A 86 -22.37 36.53 -11.74
N GLU A 87 -22.61 36.90 -13.00
CA GLU A 87 -22.87 35.95 -14.08
C GLU A 87 -21.94 36.16 -15.29
N GLY A 88 -21.38 35.05 -15.79
CA GLY A 88 -20.78 34.98 -17.12
C GLY A 88 -19.46 35.74 -17.30
N LEU A 89 -18.72 35.98 -16.21
CA LEU A 89 -17.45 36.73 -16.25
C LEU A 89 -16.24 35.80 -16.34
N HIS A 90 -15.17 36.29 -16.99
CA HIS A 90 -13.85 35.68 -16.94
C HIS A 90 -13.00 36.46 -15.93
N ILE A 91 -12.56 35.77 -14.89
CA ILE A 91 -11.72 36.33 -13.84
C ILE A 91 -10.30 35.78 -14.00
N GLU A 92 -9.33 36.68 -14.01
CA GLU A 92 -7.92 36.30 -14.03
C GLU A 92 -7.15 36.91 -12.89
N GLY A 93 -6.59 36.05 -12.03
CA GLY A 93 -5.70 36.42 -10.94
C GLY A 93 -4.24 36.13 -11.28
N GLN A 94 -3.34 37.02 -10.84
CA GLN A 94 -1.89 36.87 -11.02
C GLN A 94 -1.13 37.02 -9.70
N ASP A 95 -1.76 37.56 -8.65
CA ASP A 95 -1.18 37.72 -7.32
C ASP A 95 -1.17 36.38 -6.59
N SER A 96 0.02 35.85 -6.31
CA SER A 96 0.23 34.57 -5.64
C SER A 96 -0.06 34.60 -4.14
N SER A 97 -0.26 35.79 -3.56
CA SER A 97 -0.56 35.98 -2.13
C SER A 97 -2.04 36.20 -1.84
N ALA A 98 -2.83 36.49 -2.88
CA ALA A 98 -4.26 36.76 -2.79
C ALA A 98 -5.07 35.76 -3.64
N PRO A 99 -6.36 35.56 -3.35
CA PRO A 99 -7.25 34.77 -4.20
C PRO A 99 -7.70 35.53 -5.45
N ALA A 100 -8.12 34.80 -6.51
CA ALA A 100 -8.68 35.43 -7.72
C ALA A 100 -10.14 35.91 -7.52
N VAL A 101 -10.92 35.13 -6.78
CA VAL A 101 -12.27 35.51 -6.33
C VAL A 101 -12.33 35.36 -4.81
N LEU A 102 -12.66 36.44 -4.11
CA LEU A 102 -12.83 36.46 -2.67
C LEU A 102 -14.30 36.68 -2.33
N VAL A 103 -14.88 35.76 -1.58
CA VAL A 103 -16.21 35.94 -0.97
C VAL A 103 -16.05 36.13 0.53
N GLU A 104 -16.44 37.31 0.99
CA GLU A 104 -16.35 37.74 2.38
C GLU A 104 -17.71 38.18 2.88
N ASP A 105 -18.28 37.42 3.80
CA ASP A 105 -19.61 37.68 4.36
C ASP A 105 -20.74 37.72 3.30
N GLY A 106 -21.97 37.44 3.73
CA GLY A 106 -23.14 37.41 2.83
C GLY A 106 -23.34 36.12 2.03
N THR A 107 -24.26 36.16 1.07
CA THR A 107 -24.78 34.99 0.32
C THR A 107 -24.88 35.27 -1.18
N PRO A 108 -23.77 35.58 -1.88
CA PRO A 108 -23.83 35.87 -3.30
C PRO A 108 -24.08 34.63 -4.15
N GLU A 109 -24.58 34.85 -5.37
CA GLU A 109 -24.67 33.83 -6.41
C GLU A 109 -23.60 34.09 -7.48
N LEU A 110 -22.70 33.13 -7.68
CA LEU A 110 -21.64 33.16 -8.69
C LEU A 110 -21.99 32.11 -9.75
N ALA A 111 -22.37 32.53 -10.95
CA ALA A 111 -22.86 31.62 -11.98
C ALA A 111 -22.08 31.74 -13.29
N GLY A 112 -21.64 30.62 -13.85
CA GLY A 112 -20.99 30.60 -15.16
C GLY A 112 -19.67 31.37 -15.21
N LEU A 113 -18.95 31.47 -14.09
CA LEU A 113 -17.67 32.15 -14.02
C LEU A 113 -16.56 31.25 -14.56
N ARG A 114 -15.65 31.83 -15.33
CA ARG A 114 -14.39 31.19 -15.72
C ARG A 114 -13.26 31.86 -14.95
N VAL A 115 -12.70 31.18 -13.97
CA VAL A 115 -11.57 31.66 -13.17
C VAL A 115 -10.31 30.99 -13.69
N VAL A 116 -9.37 31.76 -14.24
CA VAL A 116 -8.07 31.28 -14.70
C VAL A 116 -7.00 32.06 -13.95
N SER A 117 -6.26 31.41 -13.05
CA SER A 117 -5.41 32.11 -12.11
C SER A 117 -4.07 31.43 -11.85
N ARG A 118 -3.15 32.20 -11.25
CA ARG A 118 -1.94 31.70 -10.56
C ARG A 118 -1.90 32.17 -9.11
N SER A 119 -3.08 32.37 -8.53
CA SER A 119 -3.28 32.91 -7.19
C SER A 119 -3.15 31.85 -6.10
N ALA A 120 -3.10 32.30 -4.84
CA ALA A 120 -3.13 31.41 -3.68
C ALA A 120 -4.37 30.49 -3.69
N ALA A 121 -5.52 31.03 -4.12
CA ALA A 121 -6.74 30.27 -4.40
C ALA A 121 -7.46 30.81 -5.65
N GLY A 122 -8.13 29.95 -6.39
CA GLY A 122 -9.03 30.37 -7.47
C GLY A 122 -10.27 31.07 -6.92
N ILE A 123 -11.00 30.38 -6.05
CA ILE A 123 -12.10 30.97 -5.28
C ILE A 123 -11.84 30.73 -3.79
N GLU A 124 -11.79 31.79 -2.99
CA GLU A 124 -11.72 31.71 -1.54
C GLU A 124 -13.01 32.22 -0.91
N VAL A 125 -13.62 31.39 -0.07
CA VAL A 125 -14.78 31.71 0.75
C VAL A 125 -14.35 31.71 2.19
N ARG A 126 -14.51 32.84 2.87
CA ARG A 126 -14.06 32.99 4.27
C ARG A 126 -15.07 33.72 5.14
N GLY A 127 -14.79 33.75 6.44
CA GLY A 127 -15.65 34.41 7.43
C GLY A 127 -16.97 33.66 7.59
N GLY A 128 -18.10 34.37 7.56
CA GLY A 128 -19.45 33.78 7.64
C GLY A 128 -20.13 33.59 6.28
N ALA A 129 -19.40 33.70 5.18
CA ALA A 129 -19.96 33.68 3.82
C ALA A 129 -20.63 32.34 3.49
N ARG A 130 -21.74 32.39 2.74
CA ARG A 130 -22.46 31.22 2.20
C ARG A 130 -22.88 31.45 0.75
N PRO A 131 -21.92 31.51 -0.20
CA PRO A 131 -22.22 31.70 -1.60
C PRO A 131 -22.93 30.47 -2.21
N VAL A 132 -23.61 30.70 -3.33
CA VAL A 132 -24.03 29.68 -4.28
C VAL A 132 -23.14 29.82 -5.51
N VAL A 133 -22.22 28.89 -5.73
CA VAL A 133 -21.30 28.84 -6.87
C VAL A 133 -21.83 27.78 -7.84
N ARG A 134 -22.16 28.16 -9.07
CA ARG A 134 -22.82 27.29 -10.05
C ARG A 134 -22.16 27.36 -11.42
N HIS A 135 -21.98 26.21 -12.06
CA HIS A 135 -21.46 26.15 -13.43
C HIS A 135 -20.14 26.93 -13.62
N CYS A 136 -19.34 27.00 -12.57
CA CYS A 136 -18.07 27.74 -12.60
C CYS A 136 -16.93 26.78 -12.94
N THR A 137 -15.99 27.26 -13.74
CA THR A 137 -14.73 26.57 -14.04
C THR A 137 -13.59 27.30 -13.35
N VAL A 138 -12.79 26.58 -12.57
CA VAL A 138 -11.66 27.13 -11.81
C VAL A 138 -10.38 26.39 -12.21
N ASP A 139 -9.49 27.11 -12.89
CA ASP A 139 -8.16 26.67 -13.31
C ASP A 139 -7.13 27.50 -12.52
N ASN A 140 -6.39 26.86 -11.60
CA ASN A 140 -5.44 27.56 -10.72
C ASN A 140 -4.14 26.78 -10.43
N PRO A 141 -3.19 26.72 -11.38
CA PRO A 141 -1.89 26.07 -11.18
C PRO A 141 -1.01 26.73 -10.10
N GLY A 142 -1.36 27.92 -9.61
CA GLY A 142 -0.57 28.61 -8.57
C GLY A 142 -0.91 28.20 -7.12
N GLY A 143 -2.02 27.49 -6.90
CA GLY A 143 -2.49 27.22 -5.55
C GLY A 143 -3.71 26.31 -5.49
N THR A 144 -4.58 26.56 -4.52
CA THR A 144 -5.82 25.79 -4.31
C THR A 144 -6.87 26.15 -5.36
N GLY A 145 -7.69 25.21 -5.81
CA GLY A 145 -8.83 25.51 -6.68
C GLY A 145 -9.89 26.34 -5.95
N ILE A 146 -10.66 25.71 -5.06
CA ILE A 146 -11.67 26.35 -4.21
C ILE A 146 -11.31 26.13 -2.74
N SER A 147 -11.22 27.20 -1.96
CA SER A 147 -10.89 27.16 -0.54
C SER A 147 -12.04 27.69 0.32
N PHE A 148 -12.47 26.91 1.31
CA PHE A 148 -13.41 27.31 2.34
C PHE A 148 -12.69 27.39 3.70
N THR A 149 -12.74 28.56 4.33
CA THR A 149 -12.04 28.82 5.60
C THR A 149 -12.90 29.51 6.65
N GLY A 150 -12.60 29.29 7.93
CA GLY A 150 -13.36 29.89 9.04
C GLY A 150 -14.76 29.29 9.14
N ALA A 151 -15.78 30.10 9.41
CA ALA A 151 -17.18 29.64 9.49
C ALA A 151 -17.89 29.60 8.12
N ALA A 152 -17.11 29.60 7.03
CA ALA A 152 -17.63 29.64 5.67
C ALA A 152 -18.45 28.39 5.35
N GLY A 153 -19.50 28.55 4.58
CA GLY A 153 -20.27 27.45 4.00
C GLY A 153 -20.73 27.81 2.61
N GLY A 154 -21.90 27.33 2.22
CA GLY A 154 -22.47 27.57 0.90
C GLY A 154 -22.50 26.31 0.05
N LEU A 155 -22.88 26.49 -1.20
CA LEU A 155 -23.06 25.42 -2.18
C LEU A 155 -22.14 25.68 -3.38
N ALA A 156 -21.30 24.73 -3.74
CA ALA A 156 -20.69 24.66 -5.07
C ALA A 156 -21.38 23.55 -5.85
N ALA A 157 -22.08 23.89 -6.92
CA ALA A 157 -22.86 22.95 -7.72
C ALA A 157 -22.43 22.98 -9.18
N ASP A 158 -22.29 21.82 -9.81
CA ASP A 158 -21.97 21.67 -11.23
C ASP A 158 -20.69 22.45 -11.63
N CYS A 159 -19.72 22.52 -10.71
CA CYS A 159 -18.46 23.23 -10.89
C CYS A 159 -17.36 22.29 -11.38
N GLU A 160 -16.39 22.83 -12.11
CA GLU A 160 -15.21 22.11 -12.58
C GLU A 160 -13.97 22.78 -12.01
N VAL A 161 -13.20 22.04 -11.22
CA VAL A 161 -11.92 22.49 -10.65
C VAL A 161 -10.83 21.65 -11.30
N LEU A 162 -9.93 22.33 -12.02
CA LEU A 162 -8.88 21.68 -12.79
C LEU A 162 -7.52 22.34 -12.56
N ALA A 163 -6.46 21.56 -12.79
CA ALA A 163 -5.07 22.06 -12.79
C ALA A 163 -4.69 22.82 -11.51
N ALA A 164 -5.23 22.42 -10.35
CA ALA A 164 -4.88 23.05 -9.08
C ALA A 164 -3.43 22.70 -8.72
N GLY A 165 -2.60 23.72 -8.48
CA GLY A 165 -1.20 23.54 -8.08
C GLY A 165 -1.00 22.97 -6.67
N GLN A 166 -2.09 22.93 -5.89
CA GLN A 166 -2.18 22.29 -4.57
C GLN A 166 -3.42 21.39 -4.56
N ASP A 167 -4.27 21.50 -3.54
CA ASP A 167 -5.53 20.75 -3.47
C ASP A 167 -6.59 21.35 -4.39
N GLY A 168 -7.47 20.52 -4.92
CA GLY A 168 -8.61 20.97 -5.72
C GLY A 168 -9.61 21.75 -4.88
N VAL A 169 -10.14 21.12 -3.84
CA VAL A 169 -11.03 21.75 -2.86
C VAL A 169 -10.48 21.59 -1.46
N THR A 170 -10.26 22.69 -0.74
CA THR A 170 -9.81 22.67 0.65
C THR A 170 -10.89 23.20 1.58
N VAL A 171 -11.19 22.47 2.65
CA VAL A 171 -12.13 22.87 3.71
C VAL A 171 -11.39 22.86 5.04
N ARG A 172 -11.27 24.03 5.68
CA ARG A 172 -10.52 24.16 6.94
C ARG A 172 -11.09 25.22 7.87
N GLY A 173 -10.63 25.23 9.12
CA GLY A 173 -10.94 26.27 10.09
C GLY A 173 -12.40 26.32 10.54
N GLY A 174 -13.12 25.20 10.50
CA GLY A 174 -14.51 25.11 10.92
C GLY A 174 -15.54 25.25 9.79
N ALA A 175 -15.08 25.28 8.54
CA ALA A 175 -15.93 25.51 7.37
C ALA A 175 -16.85 24.33 7.09
N ARG A 176 -18.01 24.60 6.49
CA ARG A 176 -19.10 23.63 6.22
C ARG A 176 -19.74 23.80 4.84
N PRO A 177 -19.00 23.62 3.73
CA PRO A 177 -19.57 23.68 2.38
C PRO A 177 -20.30 22.40 1.97
N ARG A 178 -21.19 22.54 0.99
CA ARG A 178 -21.78 21.44 0.23
C ARG A 178 -21.31 21.50 -1.22
N LEU A 179 -20.87 20.37 -1.75
CA LEU A 179 -20.44 20.17 -3.13
C LEU A 179 -21.49 19.27 -3.82
N GLU A 180 -22.02 19.68 -4.96
CA GLU A 180 -22.98 18.89 -5.75
C GLU A 180 -22.52 18.76 -7.19
N ARG A 181 -22.36 17.53 -7.69
CA ARG A 181 -22.02 17.26 -9.11
C ARG A 181 -20.77 18.02 -9.58
N CYS A 182 -19.81 18.23 -8.68
CA CYS A 182 -18.55 18.88 -9.00
C CYS A 182 -17.56 17.87 -9.57
N ARG A 183 -16.77 18.29 -10.56
CA ARG A 183 -15.62 17.55 -11.06
C ARG A 183 -14.34 18.21 -10.55
N VAL A 184 -13.48 17.44 -9.89
CA VAL A 184 -12.19 17.92 -9.37
C VAL A 184 -11.10 17.04 -9.94
N HIS A 185 -10.20 17.62 -10.75
CA HIS A 185 -9.20 16.82 -11.44
C HIS A 185 -7.91 17.52 -11.77
N HIS A 186 -6.87 16.75 -12.13
CA HIS A 186 -5.55 17.25 -12.49
C HIS A 186 -4.95 18.13 -11.38
N THR A 187 -5.15 17.74 -10.11
CA THR A 187 -4.62 18.46 -8.95
C THR A 187 -3.21 17.97 -8.65
N ALA A 188 -2.30 18.82 -8.19
CA ALA A 188 -0.99 18.36 -7.72
C ALA A 188 -1.08 17.71 -6.33
N GLY A 189 -1.93 18.25 -5.46
CA GLY A 189 -2.24 17.74 -4.13
C GLY A 189 -3.50 16.86 -4.12
N ALA A 190 -4.26 16.94 -3.03
CA ALA A 190 -5.47 16.16 -2.87
C ALA A 190 -6.61 16.70 -3.75
N GLY A 191 -7.52 15.83 -4.17
CA GLY A 191 -8.73 16.28 -4.86
C GLY A 191 -9.62 17.09 -3.92
N ILE A 192 -10.05 16.47 -2.82
CA ILE A 192 -10.80 17.12 -1.74
C ILE A 192 -10.06 16.92 -0.42
N ALA A 193 -9.65 18.01 0.22
CA ALA A 193 -8.98 18.01 1.52
C ALA A 193 -9.87 18.67 2.58
N VAL A 194 -10.26 17.92 3.61
CA VAL A 194 -11.01 18.43 4.77
C VAL A 194 -10.13 18.32 6.01
N VAL A 195 -9.66 19.45 6.52
CA VAL A 195 -8.60 19.49 7.52
C VAL A 195 -8.96 20.39 8.69
N GLY A 196 -8.81 19.86 9.90
CA GLY A 196 -8.86 20.63 11.13
C GLY A 196 -10.22 20.58 11.83
N GLU A 197 -10.16 20.76 13.15
CA GLU A 197 -11.27 20.55 14.07
C GLU A 197 -12.50 21.38 13.70
N GLY A 198 -13.66 20.72 13.65
CA GLY A 198 -14.95 21.36 13.36
C GLY A 198 -15.20 21.64 11.87
N SER A 199 -14.24 21.36 10.99
CA SER A 199 -14.42 21.44 9.54
C SER A 199 -15.23 20.23 9.05
N THR A 200 -16.23 20.49 8.21
CA THR A 200 -17.12 19.45 7.67
C THR A 200 -17.32 19.67 6.18
N ALA A 201 -17.36 18.62 5.37
CA ALA A 201 -17.74 18.74 3.96
C ALA A 201 -18.84 17.73 3.60
N GLU A 202 -19.85 18.19 2.86
CA GLU A 202 -20.84 17.31 2.22
C GLU A 202 -20.57 17.32 0.71
N ALA A 203 -20.42 16.15 0.10
CA ALA A 203 -20.23 16.03 -1.34
C ALA A 203 -21.22 15.02 -1.92
N GLU A 204 -21.98 15.43 -2.93
CA GLU A 204 -23.01 14.61 -3.57
C GLU A 204 -22.76 14.53 -5.07
N GLY A 205 -22.68 13.31 -5.61
CA GLY A 205 -22.50 13.08 -7.05
C GLY A 205 -21.21 13.68 -7.61
N CYS A 206 -20.19 13.89 -6.77
CA CYS A 206 -18.93 14.51 -7.19
C CYS A 206 -17.96 13.47 -7.77
N GLU A 207 -17.14 13.90 -8.72
CA GLU A 207 -16.12 13.06 -9.35
C GLU A 207 -14.74 13.65 -9.08
N VAL A 208 -13.83 12.84 -8.53
CA VAL A 208 -12.46 13.21 -8.20
C VAL A 208 -11.49 12.31 -8.95
N TYR A 209 -10.63 12.87 -9.81
CA TYR A 209 -9.74 12.03 -10.62
C TYR A 209 -8.46 12.71 -11.11
N GLU A 210 -7.48 11.91 -11.52
CA GLU A 210 -6.17 12.42 -11.99
C GLU A 210 -5.53 13.35 -10.95
N THR A 211 -5.47 12.89 -9.69
CA THR A 211 -4.86 13.65 -8.59
C THR A 211 -3.41 13.21 -8.40
N GLY A 212 -2.51 14.16 -8.23
CA GLY A 212 -1.09 13.94 -7.90
C GLY A 212 -0.88 13.50 -6.45
N GLY A 213 -1.85 13.77 -5.56
CA GLY A 213 -1.94 13.19 -4.22
C GLY A 213 -3.17 12.30 -4.06
N THR A 214 -3.68 12.24 -2.83
CA THR A 214 -4.87 11.45 -2.48
C THR A 214 -6.14 12.01 -3.12
N GLY A 215 -7.08 11.15 -3.52
CA GLY A 215 -8.37 11.62 -4.02
C GLY A 215 -9.14 12.44 -2.97
N VAL A 216 -9.42 11.83 -1.82
CA VAL A 216 -10.09 12.48 -0.68
C VAL A 216 -9.29 12.31 0.60
N GLN A 217 -8.91 13.42 1.22
CA GLN A 217 -8.17 13.44 2.49
C GLN A 217 -9.02 14.07 3.59
N VAL A 218 -9.19 13.36 4.70
CA VAL A 218 -9.85 13.88 5.92
C VAL A 218 -8.90 13.76 7.09
N SER A 219 -8.59 14.87 7.76
CA SER A 219 -7.63 14.83 8.87
C SER A 219 -7.90 15.83 9.99
N ALA A 220 -7.24 15.60 11.13
CA ALA A 220 -7.21 16.51 12.27
C ALA A 220 -8.61 16.81 12.84
N ARG A 221 -9.38 15.76 13.16
CA ARG A 221 -10.75 15.83 13.73
C ARG A 221 -11.76 16.49 12.78
N ALA A 222 -11.51 16.42 11.48
CA ALA A 222 -12.47 16.82 10.46
C ALA A 222 -13.50 15.72 10.20
N THR A 223 -14.63 16.10 9.58
CA THR A 223 -15.69 15.17 9.18
C THR A 223 -16.06 15.36 7.71
N ALA A 224 -16.37 14.30 6.99
CA ALA A 224 -16.91 14.42 5.64
C ALA A 224 -17.99 13.38 5.35
N HIS A 225 -18.92 13.74 4.47
CA HIS A 225 -20.00 12.88 4.01
C HIS A 225 -20.04 12.92 2.48
N LEU A 226 -19.77 11.79 1.84
CA LEU A 226 -19.79 11.64 0.39
C LEU A 226 -20.94 10.71 0.01
N THR A 227 -21.78 11.13 -0.94
CA THR A 227 -22.94 10.38 -1.43
C THR A 227 -22.89 10.28 -2.94
N GLY A 228 -22.88 9.07 -3.50
CA GLY A 228 -22.86 8.89 -4.96
C GLY A 228 -21.60 9.44 -5.64
N CYS A 229 -20.49 9.57 -4.91
CA CYS A 229 -19.25 10.15 -5.43
C CYS A 229 -18.36 9.07 -6.05
N THR A 230 -17.56 9.45 -7.04
CA THR A 230 -16.57 8.57 -7.67
C THR A 230 -15.16 9.13 -7.46
N VAL A 231 -14.22 8.30 -7.01
CA VAL A 231 -12.80 8.64 -6.87
C VAL A 231 -11.97 7.66 -7.68
N HIS A 232 -11.17 8.15 -8.62
CA HIS A 232 -10.37 7.27 -9.48
C HIS A 232 -9.09 7.87 -10.04
N ARG A 233 -8.15 7.01 -10.45
CA ARG A 233 -6.89 7.42 -11.11
C ARG A 233 -6.11 8.43 -10.29
N THR A 234 -5.91 8.11 -9.02
CA THR A 234 -5.07 8.87 -8.08
C THR A 234 -3.62 8.41 -8.19
N ALA A 235 -2.65 9.28 -7.91
CA ALA A 235 -1.24 8.89 -7.88
C ALA A 235 -0.86 8.15 -6.58
N THR A 236 -1.58 8.40 -5.49
CA THR A 236 -1.42 7.71 -4.19
C THR A 236 -2.72 7.00 -3.81
N ASP A 237 -3.03 6.89 -2.51
CA ASP A 237 -4.27 6.30 -2.01
C ASP A 237 -5.52 7.04 -2.52
N GLY A 238 -6.63 6.32 -2.65
CA GLY A 238 -7.91 6.92 -3.05
C GLY A 238 -8.48 7.84 -1.96
N VAL A 239 -8.51 7.32 -0.73
CA VAL A 239 -9.02 8.00 0.45
C VAL A 239 -8.05 7.83 1.62
N THR A 240 -7.75 8.91 2.34
CA THR A 240 -6.94 8.85 3.57
C THR A 240 -7.68 9.47 4.75
N LEU A 241 -7.64 8.78 5.89
CA LEU A 241 -8.13 9.27 7.17
C LEU A 241 -7.03 9.24 8.23
N ASP A 242 -6.82 10.38 8.88
CA ASP A 242 -5.83 10.50 9.95
C ASP A 242 -6.27 11.46 11.07
N THR A 243 -5.68 11.30 12.25
CA THR A 243 -5.87 12.14 13.44
C THR A 243 -7.35 12.34 13.79
N ASP A 244 -8.01 11.26 14.26
CA ASP A 244 -9.40 11.25 14.73
C ASP A 244 -10.42 11.74 13.68
N ALA A 245 -10.14 11.50 12.40
CA ALA A 245 -11.02 11.87 11.29
C ALA A 245 -12.26 10.96 11.19
N VAL A 246 -13.36 11.49 10.66
CA VAL A 246 -14.60 10.73 10.43
C VAL A 246 -15.07 10.92 8.99
N LEU A 247 -15.29 9.82 8.26
CA LEU A 247 -15.82 9.84 6.91
C LEU A 247 -17.02 8.89 6.78
N THR A 248 -18.05 9.33 6.08
CA THR A 248 -19.14 8.47 5.59
C THR A 248 -19.12 8.45 4.07
N LEU A 249 -19.15 7.25 3.49
CA LEU A 249 -19.32 6.99 2.05
C LEU A 249 -20.65 6.25 1.85
N ASP A 250 -21.59 6.85 1.12
CA ASP A 250 -22.86 6.21 0.77
C ASP A 250 -22.98 6.10 -0.76
N GLY A 251 -23.12 4.88 -1.29
CA GLY A 251 -23.30 4.67 -2.72
C GLY A 251 -22.13 5.16 -3.58
N CYS A 252 -20.91 5.18 -3.03
CA CYS A 252 -19.73 5.72 -3.72
C CYS A 252 -19.00 4.63 -4.52
N GLU A 253 -18.13 5.06 -5.44
CA GLU A 253 -17.23 4.20 -6.20
C GLU A 253 -15.77 4.64 -6.03
N LEU A 254 -14.90 3.72 -5.65
CA LEU A 254 -13.45 3.90 -5.59
C LEU A 254 -12.79 2.94 -6.60
N HIS A 255 -12.10 3.44 -7.63
CA HIS A 255 -11.49 2.56 -8.63
C HIS A 255 -10.25 3.09 -9.36
N ASP A 256 -9.47 2.21 -10.00
CA ASP A 256 -8.20 2.57 -10.68
C ASP A 256 -7.21 3.27 -9.73
N ILE A 257 -6.98 2.68 -8.56
CA ILE A 257 -6.12 3.26 -7.53
C ILE A 257 -4.87 2.38 -7.40
N PRO A 258 -3.66 2.86 -7.75
CA PRO A 258 -2.45 2.04 -7.74
C PRO A 258 -2.00 1.63 -6.33
N GLU A 259 -2.40 2.38 -5.30
CA GLU A 259 -2.06 2.11 -3.90
C GLU A 259 -3.28 1.52 -3.15
N ASN A 260 -3.56 1.99 -1.93
CA ASN A 260 -4.73 1.56 -1.17
C ASN A 260 -5.96 2.35 -1.62
N ALA A 261 -7.11 1.69 -1.79
CA ALA A 261 -8.33 2.45 -2.05
C ALA A 261 -8.72 3.30 -0.83
N VAL A 262 -8.51 2.79 0.38
CA VAL A 262 -8.66 3.52 1.64
C VAL A 262 -7.52 3.18 2.60
N ASP A 263 -6.81 4.19 3.12
CA ASP A 263 -5.88 4.06 4.26
C ASP A 263 -6.39 4.84 5.49
N MET A 264 -6.39 4.19 6.65
CA MET A 264 -6.94 4.73 7.89
C MET A 264 -6.01 4.52 9.08
N ARG A 265 -5.76 5.60 9.84
CA ARG A 265 -4.88 5.60 11.02
C ARG A 265 -5.41 6.48 12.16
N SER A 266 -4.72 6.44 13.30
CA SER A 266 -4.86 7.43 14.36
C SER A 266 -6.29 7.62 14.89
N ARG A 267 -6.98 6.52 15.23
CA ARG A 267 -8.35 6.49 15.79
C ARG A 267 -9.44 7.02 14.85
N SER A 268 -9.18 7.01 13.55
CA SER A 268 -10.14 7.47 12.55
C SER A 268 -11.28 6.47 12.34
N GLN A 269 -12.41 6.98 11.85
CA GLN A 269 -13.64 6.20 11.66
C GLN A 269 -14.17 6.34 10.25
N LEU A 270 -14.49 5.22 9.63
CA LEU A 270 -15.07 5.17 8.29
C LEU A 270 -16.33 4.32 8.31
N ASN A 271 -17.42 4.88 7.79
CA ASN A 271 -18.64 4.15 7.51
C ASN A 271 -18.85 4.10 6.00
N LEU A 272 -18.94 2.90 5.44
CA LEU A 272 -19.29 2.65 4.05
C LEU A 272 -20.66 1.97 3.98
N THR A 273 -21.54 2.49 3.14
CA THR A 273 -22.83 1.87 2.83
C THR A 273 -22.97 1.77 1.32
N ARG A 274 -23.32 0.59 0.80
CA ARG A 274 -23.56 0.35 -0.64
C ARG A 274 -22.44 0.88 -1.54
N THR A 275 -21.20 0.84 -1.07
CA THR A 275 -20.03 1.42 -1.74
C THR A 275 -19.22 0.33 -2.44
N THR A 276 -18.74 0.63 -3.64
CA THR A 276 -17.94 -0.30 -4.46
C THR A 276 -16.48 0.13 -4.48
N VAL A 277 -15.58 -0.81 -4.20
CA VAL A 277 -14.13 -0.63 -4.25
C VAL A 277 -13.54 -1.66 -5.22
N ARG A 278 -12.94 -1.20 -6.33
CA ARG A 278 -12.45 -2.11 -7.37
C ARG A 278 -11.16 -1.65 -8.03
N ARG A 279 -10.35 -2.57 -8.57
CA ARG A 279 -9.10 -2.21 -9.29
C ARG A 279 -8.17 -1.34 -8.45
N PHE A 280 -7.81 -1.88 -7.28
CA PHE A 280 -6.83 -1.30 -6.37
C PHE A 280 -5.51 -2.10 -6.43
N GLY A 281 -4.35 -1.44 -6.27
CA GLY A 281 -3.04 -2.08 -6.41
C GLY A 281 -2.47 -2.65 -5.11
N ARG A 282 -2.87 -2.10 -3.95
CA ARG A 282 -2.57 -2.66 -2.64
C ARG A 282 -3.82 -3.15 -1.96
N ASN A 283 -4.28 -2.47 -0.92
CA ASN A 283 -5.40 -2.93 -0.11
C ASN A 283 -6.68 -2.20 -0.52
N GLY A 284 -7.83 -2.89 -0.46
CA GLY A 284 -9.12 -2.21 -0.60
C GLY A 284 -9.36 -1.32 0.63
N LEU A 285 -9.24 -1.91 1.82
CA LEU A 285 -9.31 -1.24 3.10
C LEU A 285 -8.06 -1.56 3.93
N SER A 286 -7.34 -0.53 4.33
CA SER A 286 -6.11 -0.60 5.14
C SER A 286 -6.37 0.09 6.48
N VAL A 287 -6.48 -0.69 7.57
CA VAL A 287 -6.92 -0.19 8.89
C VAL A 287 -5.87 -0.48 9.96
N TRP A 288 -5.38 0.58 10.61
CA TRP A 288 -4.23 0.53 11.54
C TRP A 288 -4.52 1.18 12.88
N ASP A 289 -3.77 0.75 13.89
CA ASP A 289 -3.71 1.31 15.24
C ASP A 289 -4.97 1.12 16.10
N PRO A 290 -4.82 1.13 17.44
CA PRO A 290 -5.95 0.97 18.34
C PRO A 290 -6.93 2.15 18.25
N GLY A 291 -8.21 1.83 18.09
CA GLY A 291 -9.30 2.79 18.04
C GLY A 291 -9.69 3.24 16.63
N THR A 292 -8.87 2.93 15.62
CA THR A 292 -9.26 3.10 14.22
C THR A 292 -10.24 2.00 13.83
N ARG A 293 -11.34 2.38 13.18
CA ARG A 293 -12.40 1.43 12.83
C ARG A 293 -13.07 1.70 11.49
N VAL A 294 -13.40 0.62 10.80
CA VAL A 294 -14.24 0.66 9.59
C VAL A 294 -15.51 -0.16 9.80
N ALA A 295 -16.64 0.37 9.33
CA ALA A 295 -17.90 -0.36 9.22
C ALA A 295 -18.36 -0.30 7.75
N ALA A 296 -18.48 -1.45 7.10
CA ALA A 296 -18.91 -1.59 5.72
C ALA A 296 -20.21 -2.41 5.65
N GLU A 297 -21.28 -1.81 5.13
CA GLU A 297 -22.60 -2.41 5.00
C GLU A 297 -22.99 -2.48 3.51
N GLU A 298 -23.41 -3.66 3.05
CA GLU A 298 -23.82 -3.90 1.67
C GLU A 298 -22.78 -3.46 0.62
N CYS A 299 -21.48 -3.55 0.96
CA CYS A 299 -20.39 -3.08 0.10
C CYS A 299 -19.86 -4.18 -0.81
N GLU A 300 -19.20 -3.80 -1.90
CA GLU A 300 -18.55 -4.73 -2.84
C GLU A 300 -17.07 -4.35 -3.00
N ILE A 301 -16.15 -5.28 -2.68
CA ILE A 301 -14.69 -5.07 -2.79
C ILE A 301 -14.11 -6.14 -3.70
N HIS A 302 -13.60 -5.76 -4.87
CA HIS A 302 -13.19 -6.74 -5.87
C HIS A 302 -12.10 -6.27 -6.85
N ASP A 303 -11.71 -7.14 -7.79
CA ASP A 303 -10.75 -6.86 -8.86
C ASP A 303 -9.41 -6.28 -8.36
N SER A 304 -8.75 -6.92 -7.39
CA SER A 304 -7.42 -6.45 -6.97
C SER A 304 -6.40 -6.62 -8.10
N THR A 305 -5.55 -5.61 -8.29
CA THR A 305 -4.50 -5.61 -9.31
C THR A 305 -3.13 -5.99 -8.76
N GLY A 306 -2.98 -6.09 -7.44
CA GLY A 306 -1.77 -6.53 -6.76
C GLY A 306 -1.95 -7.82 -5.97
N ASP A 307 -1.03 -8.07 -5.03
CA ASP A 307 -0.97 -9.29 -4.22
C ASP A 307 -1.35 -9.08 -2.75
N TYR A 308 -1.86 -7.90 -2.41
CA TYR A 308 -2.29 -7.54 -1.07
C TYR A 308 -3.76 -7.92 -0.82
N PRO A 309 -4.17 -8.13 0.44
CA PRO A 309 -5.55 -8.48 0.76
C PRO A 309 -6.51 -7.33 0.52
N ALA A 310 -7.78 -7.68 0.26
CA ALA A 310 -8.85 -6.70 0.12
C ALA A 310 -9.09 -5.91 1.41
N VAL A 311 -9.05 -6.57 2.58
CA VAL A 311 -9.17 -5.92 3.90
C VAL A 311 -8.01 -6.31 4.78
N TRP A 312 -7.27 -5.33 5.26
CA TRP A 312 -6.16 -5.48 6.19
C TRP A 312 -6.47 -4.78 7.51
N VAL A 313 -6.36 -5.51 8.60
CA VAL A 313 -6.58 -5.01 9.97
C VAL A 313 -5.37 -5.37 10.82
N SER A 314 -4.68 -4.36 11.35
CA SER A 314 -3.43 -4.55 12.09
C SER A 314 -3.31 -3.56 13.25
N ASP A 315 -2.35 -3.79 14.14
CA ASP A 315 -2.02 -2.93 15.27
C ASP A 315 -3.20 -2.58 16.21
N GLY A 316 -4.17 -3.49 16.39
CA GLY A 316 -5.29 -3.28 17.31
C GLY A 316 -6.50 -2.58 16.70
N ALA A 317 -6.54 -2.42 15.38
CA ALA A 317 -7.65 -1.86 14.64
C ALA A 317 -8.89 -2.79 14.60
N ALA A 318 -10.03 -2.26 14.17
CA ALA A 318 -11.26 -3.01 14.02
C ALA A 318 -11.93 -2.83 12.66
N ALA A 319 -12.42 -3.92 12.05
CA ALA A 319 -13.26 -3.89 10.87
C ALA A 319 -14.57 -4.65 11.09
N VAL A 320 -15.68 -4.08 10.64
CA VAL A 320 -17.00 -4.74 10.61
C VAL A 320 -17.50 -4.73 9.17
N LEU A 321 -17.83 -5.90 8.65
CA LEU A 321 -18.38 -6.08 7.31
C LEU A 321 -19.72 -6.80 7.45
N ASP A 322 -20.79 -6.15 7.03
CA ASP A 322 -22.15 -6.70 7.05
C ASP A 322 -22.71 -6.77 5.64
N MET A 323 -23.31 -7.92 5.30
CA MET A 323 -23.94 -8.21 4.00
C MET A 323 -23.08 -7.82 2.78
N SER A 324 -21.76 -7.89 2.93
CA SER A 324 -20.81 -7.39 1.94
C SER A 324 -20.25 -8.51 1.06
N ARG A 325 -19.84 -8.15 -0.15
CA ARG A 325 -19.31 -9.08 -1.16
C ARG A 325 -17.82 -8.82 -1.40
N LEU A 326 -16.99 -9.84 -1.25
CA LEU A 326 -15.56 -9.77 -1.51
C LEU A 326 -15.21 -10.83 -2.56
N HIS A 327 -14.72 -10.44 -3.73
CA HIS A 327 -14.40 -11.40 -4.78
C HIS A 327 -13.29 -10.97 -5.73
N ASP A 328 -12.70 -11.92 -6.46
CA ASP A 328 -11.61 -11.66 -7.42
C ASP A 328 -10.41 -10.96 -6.76
N VAL A 329 -9.98 -11.49 -5.59
CA VAL A 329 -8.92 -10.92 -4.75
C VAL A 329 -7.87 -11.97 -4.35
N PRO A 330 -6.61 -11.57 -4.11
CA PRO A 330 -5.57 -12.43 -3.57
C PRO A 330 -5.98 -13.12 -2.27
N ASP A 331 -6.32 -12.31 -1.29
CA ASP A 331 -6.78 -12.68 0.04
C ASP A 331 -7.93 -11.72 0.39
N ALA A 332 -9.00 -12.20 1.02
CA ALA A 332 -10.17 -11.35 1.27
C ALA A 332 -10.02 -10.55 2.57
N VAL A 333 -9.85 -11.21 3.72
CA VAL A 333 -9.64 -10.53 5.01
C VAL A 333 -8.41 -11.06 5.71
N PHE A 334 -7.52 -10.15 6.13
CA PHE A 334 -6.35 -10.46 6.94
C PHE A 334 -6.37 -9.61 8.22
N ALA A 335 -6.53 -10.27 9.37
CA ALA A 335 -6.32 -9.68 10.68
C ALA A 335 -4.97 -10.13 11.30
N LEU A 336 -4.15 -9.16 11.70
CA LEU A 336 -2.81 -9.35 12.25
C LEU A 336 -2.68 -8.60 13.59
N ASP A 337 -1.78 -9.06 14.46
CA ASP A 337 -1.44 -8.44 15.74
C ASP A 337 -2.49 -8.56 16.84
N ARG A 338 -1.98 -8.53 18.07
CA ARG A 338 -2.81 -8.68 19.26
C ARG A 338 -3.77 -7.51 19.39
N GLY A 339 -5.05 -7.84 19.45
CA GLY A 339 -6.13 -6.87 19.66
C GLY A 339 -6.84 -6.44 18.39
N SER A 340 -6.29 -6.76 17.21
CA SER A 340 -6.96 -6.52 15.94
C SER A 340 -8.17 -7.42 15.78
N ARG A 341 -9.27 -6.87 15.26
CA ARG A 341 -10.55 -7.58 15.15
C ARG A 341 -11.21 -7.36 13.80
N ALA A 342 -11.72 -8.44 13.21
CA ALA A 342 -12.64 -8.34 12.08
C ALA A 342 -13.94 -9.09 12.41
N ASP A 343 -15.09 -8.48 12.15
CA ASP A 343 -16.42 -9.10 12.26
C ASP A 343 -17.06 -9.13 10.88
N LEU A 344 -17.48 -10.31 10.45
CA LEU A 344 -18.09 -10.56 9.16
C LEU A 344 -19.46 -11.21 9.40
N SER A 345 -20.53 -10.53 8.98
CA SER A 345 -21.90 -11.03 9.07
C SER A 345 -22.56 -11.05 7.69
N GLY A 346 -23.18 -12.17 7.32
CA GLY A 346 -23.95 -12.27 6.07
C GLY A 346 -23.13 -12.05 4.78
N CYS A 347 -21.80 -12.13 4.84
CA CYS A 347 -20.92 -11.80 3.72
C CYS A 347 -20.80 -12.96 2.71
N ASP A 348 -20.62 -12.63 1.43
CA ASP A 348 -20.28 -13.59 0.36
C ASP A 348 -18.85 -13.34 -0.11
N ILE A 349 -17.97 -14.32 0.13
CA ILE A 349 -16.56 -14.27 -0.22
C ILE A 349 -16.30 -15.33 -1.28
N SER A 350 -15.86 -14.94 -2.48
CA SER A 350 -15.68 -15.89 -3.58
C SER A 350 -14.50 -15.57 -4.49
N GLN A 351 -14.02 -16.54 -5.27
CA GLN A 351 -12.91 -16.33 -6.22
C GLN A 351 -11.66 -15.73 -5.54
N VAL A 352 -11.26 -16.31 -4.41
CA VAL A 352 -10.11 -15.84 -3.64
C VAL A 352 -8.88 -16.69 -3.97
N ARG A 353 -7.81 -16.08 -4.45
CA ARG A 353 -6.65 -16.83 -4.95
C ARG A 353 -5.93 -17.63 -3.87
N SER A 354 -5.83 -17.08 -2.66
CA SER A 354 -5.11 -17.63 -1.51
C SER A 354 -6.07 -17.91 -0.35
N THR A 355 -6.29 -16.97 0.56
CA THR A 355 -7.02 -17.21 1.81
C THR A 355 -8.19 -16.26 1.95
N ALA A 356 -9.39 -16.79 2.17
CA ALA A 356 -10.56 -15.94 2.37
C ALA A 356 -10.51 -15.23 3.74
N VAL A 357 -10.19 -15.94 4.82
CA VAL A 357 -10.00 -15.33 6.15
C VAL A 357 -8.68 -15.79 6.77
N SER A 358 -7.76 -14.85 7.00
CA SER A 358 -6.46 -15.10 7.64
C SER A 358 -6.36 -14.38 8.98
N VAL A 359 -5.95 -15.11 10.02
CA VAL A 359 -5.80 -14.59 11.39
C VAL A 359 -4.43 -15.01 11.94
N SER A 360 -3.61 -14.04 12.36
CA SER A 360 -2.27 -14.27 12.93
C SER A 360 -2.02 -13.39 14.16
N ASP A 361 -0.96 -13.74 14.89
CA ASP A 361 -0.32 -12.93 15.94
C ASP A 361 -1.23 -12.37 17.05
N GLY A 362 -2.27 -13.14 17.42
CA GLY A 362 -3.17 -12.77 18.50
C GLY A 362 -4.39 -11.94 18.10
N ALA A 363 -4.63 -11.82 16.79
CA ALA A 363 -5.86 -11.24 16.26
C ALA A 363 -7.08 -12.16 16.46
N ALA A 364 -8.28 -11.60 16.35
CA ALA A 364 -9.52 -12.35 16.45
C ALA A 364 -10.49 -12.02 15.31
N VAL A 365 -11.07 -13.04 14.67
CA VAL A 365 -12.07 -12.84 13.62
C VAL A 365 -13.37 -13.57 13.94
N GLN A 366 -14.48 -12.86 13.76
CA GLN A 366 -15.82 -13.39 13.91
C GLN A 366 -16.47 -13.48 12.52
N VAL A 367 -17.00 -14.64 12.17
CA VAL A 367 -17.64 -14.93 10.88
C VAL A 367 -18.97 -15.60 11.16
N THR A 368 -20.08 -14.95 10.81
CA THR A 368 -21.44 -15.44 11.11
C THR A 368 -22.30 -15.37 9.86
N ASP A 369 -23.06 -16.43 9.57
CA ASP A 369 -23.98 -16.50 8.42
C ASP A 369 -23.30 -16.17 7.07
N CYS A 370 -22.00 -16.46 6.92
CA CYS A 370 -21.24 -16.13 5.73
C CYS A 370 -21.14 -17.31 4.75
N ARG A 371 -20.88 -16.99 3.48
CA ARG A 371 -20.62 -17.95 2.41
C ARG A 371 -19.23 -17.72 1.84
N ILE A 372 -18.38 -18.74 1.91
CA ILE A 372 -17.03 -18.73 1.35
C ILE A 372 -16.95 -19.76 0.22
N ARG A 373 -16.51 -19.35 -0.97
CA ARG A 373 -16.46 -20.20 -2.17
C ARG A 373 -15.18 -20.01 -2.96
N ASP A 374 -14.76 -21.03 -3.69
CA ASP A 374 -13.72 -20.94 -4.72
C ASP A 374 -12.44 -20.25 -4.19
N ALA A 375 -11.90 -20.78 -3.09
CA ALA A 375 -10.71 -20.25 -2.43
C ALA A 375 -9.67 -21.36 -2.21
N ALA A 376 -8.37 -21.05 -2.18
CA ALA A 376 -7.40 -22.08 -1.79
C ALA A 376 -7.62 -22.49 -0.32
N THR A 377 -7.71 -21.52 0.59
CA THR A 377 -8.04 -21.75 1.99
C THR A 377 -9.29 -20.95 2.39
N GLY A 378 -10.27 -21.62 3.01
CA GLY A 378 -11.46 -20.97 3.54
C GLY A 378 -11.13 -20.07 4.73
N ALA A 379 -10.66 -20.64 5.83
CA ALA A 379 -10.21 -19.87 6.99
C ALA A 379 -8.91 -20.43 7.58
N TRP A 380 -7.97 -19.55 7.89
CA TRP A 380 -6.67 -19.93 8.46
C TRP A 380 -6.36 -19.16 9.73
N PHE A 381 -6.31 -19.89 10.84
CA PHE A 381 -5.87 -19.39 12.14
C PHE A 381 -4.45 -19.88 12.44
N ARG A 382 -3.55 -18.93 12.72
CA ARG A 382 -2.13 -19.14 12.96
C ARG A 382 -1.69 -18.45 14.24
N ASP A 383 -0.68 -19.02 14.89
CA ASP A 383 0.04 -18.47 16.04
C ASP A 383 -0.80 -18.45 17.34
N HIS A 384 -0.09 -18.38 18.46
CA HIS A 384 -0.70 -18.44 19.78
C HIS A 384 -1.51 -17.18 20.08
N GLY A 385 -2.72 -17.37 20.60
CA GLY A 385 -3.64 -16.29 20.95
C GLY A 385 -4.53 -15.85 19.79
N SER A 386 -4.23 -16.28 18.56
CA SER A 386 -5.13 -16.08 17.43
C SER A 386 -6.34 -16.99 17.58
N GLY A 387 -7.52 -16.41 17.39
CA GLY A 387 -8.77 -17.12 17.58
C GLY A 387 -9.93 -16.41 16.95
N GLY A 388 -11.11 -16.66 17.50
CA GLY A 388 -12.35 -16.13 16.97
C GLY A 388 -13.40 -17.21 16.81
N ARG A 389 -14.45 -16.88 16.08
CA ARG A 389 -15.64 -17.72 15.95
C ARG A 389 -16.13 -17.74 14.51
N ILE A 390 -16.28 -18.93 13.94
CA ILE A 390 -17.02 -19.15 12.70
C ILE A 390 -18.32 -19.85 13.06
N ALA A 391 -19.46 -19.25 12.74
CA ALA A 391 -20.78 -19.78 13.07
C ALA A 391 -21.72 -19.74 11.88
N ASP A 392 -22.57 -20.76 11.75
CA ASP A 392 -23.71 -20.78 10.82
C ASP A 392 -23.32 -20.50 9.35
N SER A 393 -22.07 -20.82 9.01
CA SER A 393 -21.46 -20.44 7.73
C SER A 393 -21.27 -21.64 6.80
N THR A 394 -21.05 -21.36 5.52
CA THR A 394 -20.76 -22.37 4.50
C THR A 394 -19.42 -22.09 3.83
N ILE A 395 -18.61 -23.13 3.67
CA ILE A 395 -17.32 -23.09 2.96
C ILE A 395 -17.39 -24.16 1.87
N ASP A 396 -17.32 -23.77 0.60
CA ASP A 396 -17.48 -24.69 -0.52
C ASP A 396 -16.38 -24.54 -1.58
N SER A 397 -16.04 -25.66 -2.23
CA SER A 397 -15.13 -25.67 -3.39
C SER A 397 -13.77 -25.03 -3.10
N VAL A 398 -13.20 -25.37 -1.94
CA VAL A 398 -11.88 -24.90 -1.49
C VAL A 398 -10.83 -26.01 -1.51
N ALA A 399 -9.53 -25.68 -1.50
CA ALA A 399 -8.51 -26.72 -1.31
C ALA A 399 -8.57 -27.24 0.14
N THR A 400 -8.52 -26.35 1.13
CA THR A 400 -8.75 -26.69 2.54
C THR A 400 -9.79 -25.76 3.18
N GLY A 401 -10.75 -26.34 3.92
CA GLY A 401 -11.82 -25.58 4.57
C GLY A 401 -11.33 -24.69 5.70
N VAL A 402 -10.95 -25.29 6.82
CA VAL A 402 -10.42 -24.58 7.99
C VAL A 402 -9.06 -25.12 8.38
N ILE A 403 -8.08 -24.24 8.51
CA ILE A 403 -6.72 -24.54 8.97
C ILE A 403 -6.50 -23.93 10.35
N VAL A 404 -6.06 -24.75 11.30
CA VAL A 404 -5.67 -24.31 12.66
C VAL A 404 -4.26 -24.77 12.97
N THR A 405 -3.36 -23.82 13.19
CA THR A 405 -1.92 -24.11 13.34
C THR A 405 -1.27 -23.28 14.42
N LYS A 406 -0.08 -23.71 14.86
CA LYS A 406 0.81 -22.97 15.76
C LYS A 406 0.13 -22.49 17.05
N GLY A 407 -0.74 -23.34 17.60
CA GLY A 407 -1.39 -23.06 18.87
C GLY A 407 -2.55 -22.04 18.85
N ALA A 408 -3.05 -21.71 17.66
CA ALA A 408 -4.31 -20.99 17.50
C ALA A 408 -5.50 -21.80 18.06
N ASP A 409 -6.51 -21.10 18.54
CA ASP A 409 -7.68 -21.68 19.24
C ASP A 409 -9.00 -21.03 18.77
N PRO A 410 -9.44 -21.30 17.52
CA PRO A 410 -10.72 -20.84 17.03
C PRO A 410 -11.87 -21.75 17.49
N SER A 411 -13.07 -21.17 17.55
CA SER A 411 -14.33 -21.91 17.71
C SER A 411 -15.09 -21.95 16.38
N VAL A 412 -15.51 -23.14 15.95
CA VAL A 412 -16.27 -23.34 14.72
C VAL A 412 -17.57 -24.05 15.07
N GLU A 413 -18.71 -23.41 14.79
CA GLU A 413 -20.03 -23.89 15.14
C GLU A 413 -20.94 -23.98 13.92
N ARG A 414 -21.72 -25.07 13.82
CA ARG A 414 -22.79 -25.23 12.81
C ARG A 414 -22.37 -24.88 11.38
N THR A 415 -21.10 -25.08 11.06
CA THR A 415 -20.51 -24.70 9.78
C THR A 415 -20.44 -25.92 8.87
N THR A 416 -20.80 -25.74 7.60
CA THR A 416 -20.71 -26.79 6.59
C THR A 416 -19.54 -26.53 5.65
N VAL A 417 -18.63 -27.50 5.56
CA VAL A 417 -17.56 -27.53 4.57
C VAL A 417 -17.89 -28.55 3.49
N SER A 418 -18.00 -28.12 2.23
CA SER A 418 -18.28 -29.00 1.10
C SER A 418 -17.21 -28.96 0.01
N SER A 419 -17.05 -30.07 -0.69
CA SER A 419 -16.23 -30.16 -1.91
C SER A 419 -14.75 -29.79 -1.71
N ALA A 420 -14.18 -30.04 -0.53
CA ALA A 420 -12.80 -29.72 -0.22
C ALA A 420 -11.80 -30.58 -1.05
N GLY A 421 -10.75 -29.97 -1.60
CA GLY A 421 -9.75 -30.65 -2.42
C GLY A 421 -8.79 -31.54 -1.62
N GLU A 422 -8.42 -31.13 -0.41
CA GLU A 422 -7.43 -31.80 0.45
C GLU A 422 -8.02 -32.21 1.79
N ALA A 423 -8.55 -31.25 2.56
CA ALA A 423 -9.18 -31.54 3.85
C ALA A 423 -10.32 -30.55 4.13
N GLY A 424 -11.39 -31.04 4.76
CA GLY A 424 -12.42 -30.13 5.27
C GLY A 424 -11.89 -29.28 6.43
N VAL A 425 -11.26 -29.94 7.40
CA VAL A 425 -10.60 -29.30 8.53
C VAL A 425 -9.21 -29.89 8.70
N TYR A 426 -8.22 -29.03 8.85
CA TYR A 426 -6.82 -29.40 9.07
C TYR A 426 -6.28 -28.73 10.33
N VAL A 427 -5.80 -29.54 11.29
CA VAL A 427 -5.21 -29.05 12.54
C VAL A 427 -3.82 -29.66 12.74
N SER A 428 -2.81 -28.81 12.89
CA SER A 428 -1.41 -29.24 13.07
C SER A 428 -0.64 -28.30 14.01
N ALA A 429 0.62 -28.62 14.30
CA ALA A 429 1.53 -27.76 15.06
C ALA A 429 0.92 -27.19 16.36
N GLN A 430 0.36 -28.05 17.22
CA GLN A 430 -0.24 -27.69 18.52
C GLN A 430 -1.52 -26.84 18.47
N GLY A 431 -2.20 -26.73 17.32
CA GLY A 431 -3.51 -26.08 17.21
C GLY A 431 -4.57 -26.67 18.16
N ARG A 432 -5.50 -25.83 18.65
CA ARG A 432 -6.46 -26.19 19.71
C ARG A 432 -7.93 -25.95 19.37
N GLY A 433 -8.27 -25.88 18.09
CA GLY A 433 -9.62 -25.52 17.66
C GLY A 433 -10.73 -26.39 18.25
N SER A 434 -11.89 -25.76 18.49
CA SER A 434 -13.12 -26.42 18.94
C SER A 434 -14.17 -26.41 17.83
N PHE A 435 -14.75 -27.57 17.53
CA PHE A 435 -15.70 -27.76 16.44
C PHE A 435 -17.00 -28.36 16.97
N HIS A 436 -18.11 -27.68 16.75
CA HIS A 436 -19.41 -28.04 17.31
C HIS A 436 -20.49 -28.08 16.23
N GLY A 437 -21.12 -29.24 16.02
CA GLY A 437 -22.20 -29.36 15.02
C GLY A 437 -21.73 -29.12 13.58
N CYS A 438 -20.44 -29.29 13.29
CA CYS A 438 -19.87 -29.04 11.98
C CYS A 438 -20.09 -30.22 11.04
N ARG A 439 -20.30 -29.93 9.76
CA ARG A 439 -20.53 -30.93 8.71
C ARG A 439 -19.48 -30.82 7.63
N VAL A 440 -18.76 -31.90 7.34
CA VAL A 440 -17.86 -31.96 6.18
C VAL A 440 -18.41 -32.96 5.18
N THR A 441 -18.58 -32.56 3.91
CA THR A 441 -19.13 -33.45 2.88
C THR A 441 -18.41 -33.35 1.53
N GLY A 442 -18.16 -34.48 0.88
CA GLY A 442 -17.59 -34.49 -0.48
C GLY A 442 -16.11 -34.07 -0.55
N SER A 443 -15.35 -34.25 0.54
CA SER A 443 -13.90 -33.97 0.55
C SER A 443 -13.16 -35.01 -0.31
N ARG A 444 -12.28 -34.56 -1.20
CA ARG A 444 -11.36 -35.44 -1.97
C ARG A 444 -10.22 -36.00 -1.12
N GLY A 445 -9.97 -35.43 0.07
CA GLY A 445 -9.12 -36.04 1.07
C GLY A 445 -9.88 -36.37 2.34
N TYR A 446 -9.41 -35.86 3.47
CA TYR A 446 -10.00 -36.18 4.78
C TYR A 446 -11.14 -35.23 5.14
N GLY A 447 -12.07 -35.69 5.97
CA GLY A 447 -13.06 -34.82 6.59
C GLY A 447 -12.40 -33.89 7.62
N PHE A 448 -11.94 -34.48 8.72
CA PHE A 448 -11.10 -33.85 9.74
C PHE A 448 -9.74 -34.53 9.78
N HIS A 449 -8.67 -33.76 9.60
CA HIS A 449 -7.30 -34.23 9.64
C HIS A 449 -6.56 -33.52 10.78
N VAL A 450 -6.37 -34.22 11.89
CA VAL A 450 -5.72 -33.68 13.09
C VAL A 450 -4.43 -34.45 13.37
N ILE A 451 -3.31 -33.75 13.35
CA ILE A 451 -1.98 -34.35 13.50
C ILE A 451 -1.20 -33.73 14.67
N ASP A 452 0.06 -34.12 14.84
CA ASP A 452 1.00 -33.52 15.81
C ASP A 452 0.56 -33.53 17.30
N GLY A 453 -0.38 -34.42 17.68
CA GLY A 453 -0.90 -34.49 19.04
C GLY A 453 -1.70 -33.24 19.44
N CYS A 454 -2.34 -32.58 18.47
CA CYS A 454 -3.16 -31.40 18.70
C CYS A 454 -4.37 -31.72 19.59
N LYS A 455 -4.71 -30.75 20.47
CA LYS A 455 -5.82 -30.86 21.42
C LYS A 455 -7.07 -30.23 20.83
N THR A 456 -7.65 -30.91 19.85
CA THR A 456 -8.87 -30.48 19.16
C THR A 456 -10.10 -31.09 19.82
N VAL A 457 -11.17 -30.32 20.01
CA VAL A 457 -12.44 -30.83 20.53
C VAL A 457 -13.45 -30.88 19.39
N LEU A 458 -14.02 -32.04 19.13
CA LEU A 458 -15.07 -32.26 18.13
C LEU A 458 -16.33 -32.77 18.84
N THR A 459 -17.43 -32.00 18.77
CA THR A 459 -18.72 -32.38 19.37
C THR A 459 -19.81 -32.34 18.31
N ARG A 460 -20.60 -33.41 18.18
CA ARG A 460 -21.71 -33.52 17.21
C ARG A 460 -21.29 -33.23 15.75
N CYS A 461 -20.06 -33.56 15.38
CA CYS A 461 -19.56 -33.35 14.02
C CYS A 461 -19.94 -34.52 13.10
N ARG A 462 -20.18 -34.24 11.82
CA ARG A 462 -20.58 -35.25 10.82
C ARG A 462 -19.71 -35.16 9.57
N THR A 463 -19.21 -36.30 9.12
CA THR A 463 -18.46 -36.41 7.86
C THR A 463 -19.19 -37.33 6.90
N GLU A 464 -19.21 -36.95 5.62
CA GLU A 464 -19.83 -37.74 4.55
C GLU A 464 -19.04 -37.68 3.26
N ARG A 465 -18.99 -38.77 2.50
CA ARG A 465 -18.45 -38.82 1.14
C ARG A 465 -17.02 -38.26 1.08
N CYS A 466 -16.19 -38.58 2.09
CA CYS A 466 -14.79 -38.13 2.17
C CYS A 466 -13.86 -39.25 1.65
N ALA A 467 -13.10 -39.00 0.58
CA ALA A 467 -12.43 -40.07 -0.17
C ALA A 467 -11.24 -40.73 0.55
N ARG A 468 -10.60 -40.05 1.52
CA ARG A 468 -9.51 -40.62 2.34
C ARG A 468 -9.94 -41.01 3.75
N GLY A 469 -11.23 -40.83 4.09
CA GLY A 469 -11.79 -41.10 5.40
C GLY A 469 -12.36 -39.87 6.10
N GLY A 470 -13.33 -40.09 6.98
CA GLY A 470 -14.01 -39.01 7.72
C GLY A 470 -13.13 -38.32 8.76
N TYR A 471 -12.42 -39.10 9.57
CA TYR A 471 -11.58 -38.59 10.67
C TYR A 471 -10.21 -39.28 10.63
N GLU A 472 -9.13 -38.49 10.63
CA GLU A 472 -7.75 -38.96 10.71
C GLU A 472 -7.05 -38.31 11.91
N PHE A 473 -6.62 -39.12 12.87
CA PHE A 473 -5.93 -38.70 14.09
C PHE A 473 -4.58 -39.40 14.18
N ALA A 474 -3.49 -38.68 13.85
CA ALA A 474 -2.16 -39.29 13.79
C ALA A 474 -1.60 -39.69 15.17
N LEU A 475 -2.08 -39.05 16.24
CA LEU A 475 -1.69 -39.28 17.63
C LEU A 475 -2.90 -39.11 18.56
N GLU A 476 -2.86 -39.73 19.74
CA GLU A 476 -3.85 -39.46 20.80
C GLU A 476 -3.80 -37.98 21.19
N GLY A 477 -4.95 -37.32 21.24
CA GLY A 477 -5.02 -35.87 21.51
C GLY A 477 -6.41 -35.27 21.30
N PRO A 478 -7.10 -35.55 20.18
CA PRO A 478 -8.45 -35.03 19.93
C PRO A 478 -9.50 -35.67 20.83
N VAL A 479 -10.48 -34.89 21.29
CA VAL A 479 -11.65 -35.37 22.02
C VAL A 479 -12.84 -35.37 21.06
N THR A 480 -13.48 -36.52 20.85
CA THR A 480 -14.66 -36.65 20.00
C THR A 480 -15.89 -37.08 20.80
N GLU A 481 -16.97 -36.31 20.72
CA GLU A 481 -18.25 -36.59 21.36
C GLU A 481 -19.37 -36.56 20.31
N ASP A 482 -20.21 -37.60 20.25
CA ASP A 482 -21.34 -37.72 19.31
C ASP A 482 -21.00 -37.46 17.82
N CYS A 483 -19.78 -37.80 17.40
CA CYS A 483 -19.32 -37.61 16.02
C CYS A 483 -19.64 -38.83 15.14
N THR A 484 -20.08 -38.59 13.90
CA THR A 484 -20.48 -39.66 12.95
C THR A 484 -19.76 -39.53 11.61
N SER A 485 -19.55 -40.66 10.93
CA SER A 485 -18.99 -40.74 9.56
C SER A 485 -19.73 -41.80 8.74
N ASP A 486 -19.94 -41.58 7.44
CA ASP A 486 -20.53 -42.61 6.57
C ASP A 486 -19.58 -43.78 6.27
N GLU A 487 -18.27 -43.64 6.52
CA GLU A 487 -17.32 -44.76 6.56
C GLU A 487 -17.32 -45.51 7.91
N SER A 488 -18.05 -45.02 8.93
CA SER A 488 -18.21 -45.71 10.22
C SER A 488 -19.37 -46.71 10.21
N SER A 489 -19.35 -47.64 9.26
CA SER A 489 -20.10 -48.90 9.33
C SER A 489 -19.20 -50.08 9.74
N GLU A 490 -18.21 -49.86 10.62
CA GLU A 490 -17.53 -50.92 11.37
C GLU A 490 -16.75 -50.34 12.58
N ARG A 491 -17.49 -49.93 13.63
CA ARG A 491 -17.15 -50.09 15.07
C ARG A 491 -18.07 -49.22 15.93
N ALA A 492 -19.14 -49.85 16.43
CA ALA A 492 -19.86 -49.40 17.61
C ALA A 492 -20.00 -50.60 18.57
N GLY A 493 -19.50 -50.44 19.80
CA GLY A 493 -19.68 -51.42 20.88
C GLY A 493 -18.68 -51.25 22.03
N ALA A 494 -19.14 -50.64 23.13
CA ALA A 494 -18.39 -50.35 24.34
C ALA A 494 -18.19 -51.55 25.30
N ALA A 495 -17.09 -51.49 26.08
CA ALA A 495 -16.80 -52.04 27.42
C ALA A 495 -17.41 -53.38 27.90
N ASP A 496 -16.59 -54.40 28.20
CA ASP A 496 -16.08 -54.77 29.55
C ASP A 496 -15.34 -56.15 29.51
N ALA A 497 -14.58 -56.47 30.56
CA ALA A 497 -13.52 -57.48 30.69
C ALA A 497 -13.86 -58.99 30.50
N ALA A 498 -12.91 -59.79 29.96
CA ALA A 498 -12.28 -60.99 30.59
C ALA A 498 -11.70 -62.03 29.58
N ALA A 499 -10.40 -62.34 29.75
CA ALA A 499 -9.66 -63.61 29.53
C ALA A 499 -9.57 -64.33 28.13
N PRO A 500 -8.54 -65.19 27.90
CA PRO A 500 -7.77 -65.18 26.63
C PRO A 500 -7.85 -66.42 25.71
N ALA A 501 -7.47 -66.19 24.43
CA ALA A 501 -6.87 -67.11 23.42
C ALA A 501 -7.72 -68.30 22.88
N PRO A 502 -7.47 -68.84 21.64
CA PRO A 502 -6.19 -68.85 20.91
C PRO A 502 -6.22 -68.54 19.39
N ALA A 503 -5.00 -68.42 18.88
CA ALA A 503 -4.57 -68.15 17.51
C ALA A 503 -5.15 -69.09 16.44
N ARG A 504 -5.31 -68.55 15.21
CA ARG A 504 -5.30 -69.32 13.97
C ARG A 504 -4.84 -68.49 12.76
N THR A 505 -3.58 -68.72 12.39
CA THR A 505 -3.03 -68.88 11.02
C THR A 505 -3.49 -67.96 9.89
N VAL A 506 -2.56 -67.11 9.48
CA VAL A 506 -2.46 -66.46 8.16
C VAL A 506 -2.31 -67.52 7.05
N ARG A 507 -3.05 -67.35 5.95
CA ARG A 507 -2.71 -67.92 4.65
C ARG A 507 -2.71 -66.82 3.60
N GLU A 508 -1.52 -66.55 3.08
CA GLU A 508 -1.27 -65.78 1.88
C GLU A 508 -1.93 -66.44 0.66
N THR A 509 -2.55 -65.65 -0.20
CA THR A 509 -2.51 -65.86 -1.66
C THR A 509 -2.64 -64.50 -2.32
N GLY A 510 -1.58 -64.09 -3.02
CA GLY A 510 -1.58 -62.87 -3.82
C GLY A 510 -2.36 -63.05 -5.12
N LEU A 511 -2.72 -61.93 -5.75
CA LEU A 511 -2.79 -61.82 -7.19
C LEU A 511 -2.56 -60.36 -7.61
N LEU A 512 -1.73 -60.22 -8.64
CA LEU A 512 -1.27 -59.00 -9.28
C LEU A 512 -2.42 -58.25 -9.98
N ALA A 513 -2.47 -56.92 -9.83
CA ALA A 513 -3.06 -56.02 -10.83
C ALA A 513 -2.38 -54.64 -10.74
N GLN A 514 -1.71 -54.24 -11.83
CA GLN A 514 -1.14 -52.91 -12.03
C GLN A 514 -2.25 -51.89 -12.35
N PRO A 515 -2.19 -50.63 -11.87
CA PRO A 515 -3.05 -49.58 -12.37
C PRO A 515 -2.50 -48.94 -13.65
N ALA A 516 -3.39 -48.71 -14.60
CA ALA A 516 -3.16 -48.02 -15.86
C ALA A 516 -2.91 -46.51 -15.63
N VAL A 517 -1.97 -45.96 -16.41
CA VAL A 517 -1.62 -44.54 -16.46
C VAL A 517 -2.70 -43.78 -17.21
N GLN A 518 -3.33 -42.81 -16.56
CA GLN A 518 -4.20 -41.82 -17.22
C GLN A 518 -3.38 -40.56 -17.54
N ALA A 519 -3.53 -40.11 -18.79
CA ALA A 519 -2.74 -39.07 -19.43
C ALA A 519 -3.00 -37.66 -18.85
N ALA A 520 -1.93 -36.87 -18.76
CA ALA A 520 -1.93 -35.46 -18.40
C ALA A 520 -2.23 -34.57 -19.62
N GLU A 521 -3.07 -33.55 -19.44
CA GLU A 521 -3.20 -32.40 -20.33
C GLU A 521 -2.17 -31.30 -19.98
N PRO A 522 -1.82 -30.40 -20.94
CA PRO A 522 -0.52 -29.76 -20.98
C PRO A 522 -0.42 -28.46 -20.16
N ALA A 523 0.75 -28.29 -19.51
CA ALA A 523 1.14 -27.09 -18.79
C ALA A 523 1.45 -25.91 -19.74
N ILE A 524 1.00 -24.72 -19.36
CA ILE A 524 1.32 -23.43 -19.98
C ILE A 524 2.83 -23.15 -19.73
N PRO A 525 3.63 -22.76 -20.73
CA PRO A 525 5.06 -22.53 -20.55
C PRO A 525 5.31 -21.24 -19.76
N ALA A 526 6.13 -21.35 -18.70
CA ALA A 526 6.66 -20.22 -17.95
C ALA A 526 7.57 -19.33 -18.82
N PRO A 527 7.64 -18.01 -18.57
CA PRO A 527 8.48 -17.10 -19.35
C PRO A 527 9.96 -17.43 -19.17
N ALA A 528 10.69 -17.53 -20.27
CA ALA A 528 12.11 -17.83 -20.29
C ALA A 528 12.95 -16.66 -19.74
N ALA A 529 13.91 -16.98 -18.87
CA ALA A 529 14.90 -16.06 -18.33
C ALA A 529 15.79 -15.44 -19.44
N PRO A 530 16.26 -14.18 -19.26
CA PRO A 530 17.06 -13.49 -20.26
C PRO A 530 18.42 -14.19 -20.54
N PRO A 531 19.00 -14.00 -21.74
CA PRO A 531 20.21 -14.69 -22.17
C PRO A 531 21.44 -14.28 -21.35
N ALA A 532 22.37 -15.23 -21.16
CA ALA A 532 23.59 -15.05 -20.38
C ALA A 532 24.53 -14.02 -21.01
N ALA A 533 24.87 -12.97 -20.25
CA ALA A 533 25.88 -11.98 -20.61
C ALA A 533 27.29 -12.60 -20.61
N GLU A 534 28.16 -12.14 -21.51
CA GLU A 534 29.57 -12.53 -21.58
C GLU A 534 30.31 -12.16 -20.28
N SER A 535 31.12 -13.08 -19.74
CA SER A 535 31.81 -12.88 -18.47
C SER A 535 32.91 -11.81 -18.58
N ARG A 536 32.77 -10.69 -17.87
CA ARG A 536 33.78 -9.62 -17.77
C ARG A 536 35.04 -10.12 -17.03
N PRO A 537 36.25 -9.60 -17.33
CA PRO A 537 37.47 -9.94 -16.60
C PRO A 537 37.37 -9.63 -15.10
N ALA A 538 37.92 -10.51 -14.25
CA ALA A 538 37.85 -10.33 -12.79
C ALA A 538 38.54 -9.05 -12.29
N GLY A 539 39.49 -8.50 -13.06
CA GLY A 539 40.15 -7.22 -12.75
C GLY A 539 39.20 -6.03 -12.85
N ASP A 540 38.28 -6.04 -13.83
CA ASP A 540 37.36 -4.94 -14.07
C ASP A 540 36.28 -4.87 -12.99
N VAL A 541 35.75 -6.04 -12.58
CA VAL A 541 34.76 -6.13 -11.49
C VAL A 541 35.38 -5.78 -10.14
N LEU A 542 36.66 -6.10 -9.92
CA LEU A 542 37.39 -5.64 -8.73
C LEU A 542 37.61 -4.11 -8.75
N GLY A 543 37.86 -3.53 -9.93
CA GLY A 543 37.90 -2.07 -10.09
C GLY A 543 36.56 -1.42 -9.74
N GLU A 544 35.45 -2.04 -10.15
CA GLU A 544 34.10 -1.59 -9.79
C GLU A 544 33.84 -1.67 -8.28
N LEU A 545 34.26 -2.75 -7.61
CA LEU A 545 34.26 -2.82 -6.15
C LEU A 545 35.07 -1.69 -5.51
N ASP A 546 36.20 -1.31 -6.11
CA ASP A 546 37.07 -0.25 -5.60
C ASP A 546 36.42 1.13 -5.70
N THR A 547 35.56 1.36 -6.70
CA THR A 547 34.80 2.62 -6.87
C THR A 547 33.67 2.84 -5.86
N LEU A 548 33.20 1.79 -5.18
CA LEU A 548 32.19 1.94 -4.13
C LEU A 548 32.75 2.79 -2.99
N VAL A 549 32.03 3.83 -2.56
CA VAL A 549 32.48 4.70 -1.47
C VAL A 549 32.67 3.91 -0.18
N GLY A 550 33.72 4.24 0.57
CA GLY A 550 34.00 3.63 1.87
C GLY A 550 34.23 2.11 1.81
N LEU A 551 33.67 1.38 2.78
CA LEU A 551 33.67 -0.10 2.85
C LEU A 551 35.06 -0.76 2.83
N GLU A 552 36.09 -0.06 3.28
CA GLU A 552 37.49 -0.51 3.15
C GLU A 552 37.76 -1.87 3.86
N SER A 553 37.06 -2.14 4.98
CA SER A 553 37.08 -3.45 5.63
C SER A 553 36.48 -4.55 4.76
N VAL A 554 35.34 -4.28 4.10
CA VAL A 554 34.64 -5.21 3.21
C VAL A 554 35.45 -5.47 1.95
N LYS A 555 35.99 -4.42 1.31
CA LYS A 555 36.85 -4.52 0.13
C LYS A 555 38.07 -5.42 0.40
N ARG A 556 38.73 -5.23 1.54
CA ARG A 556 39.87 -6.07 1.96
C ARG A 556 39.48 -7.53 2.14
N GLU A 557 38.31 -7.78 2.71
CA GLU A 557 37.81 -9.14 2.95
C GLU A 557 37.48 -9.86 1.62
N VAL A 558 36.80 -9.16 0.69
CA VAL A 558 36.51 -9.68 -0.65
C VAL A 558 37.79 -9.95 -1.44
N ARG A 559 38.78 -9.05 -1.39
CA ARG A 559 40.10 -9.27 -2.02
C ARG A 559 40.81 -10.50 -1.43
N THR A 560 40.79 -10.65 -0.12
CA THR A 560 41.39 -11.82 0.56
C THR A 560 40.76 -13.13 0.08
N LEU A 561 39.44 -13.19 -0.05
CA LEU A 561 38.73 -14.36 -0.58
C LEU A 561 39.09 -14.63 -2.05
N THR A 562 39.14 -13.57 -2.86
CA THR A 562 39.52 -13.62 -4.27
C THR A 562 40.94 -14.18 -4.45
N ASP A 563 41.89 -13.72 -3.65
CA ASP A 563 43.29 -14.17 -3.71
C ASP A 563 43.44 -15.62 -3.26
N MET A 564 42.73 -16.03 -2.21
CA MET A 564 42.70 -17.43 -1.78
C MET A 564 42.18 -18.35 -2.89
N ILE A 565 41.13 -17.93 -3.61
CA ILE A 565 40.57 -18.68 -4.74
C ILE A 565 41.58 -18.75 -5.89
N ARG A 566 42.21 -17.62 -6.26
CA ARG A 566 43.23 -17.57 -7.33
C ARG A 566 44.39 -18.52 -7.04
N VAL A 567 44.93 -18.47 -5.82
CA VAL A 567 46.03 -19.35 -5.38
C VAL A 567 45.58 -20.81 -5.34
N GLY A 568 44.36 -21.10 -4.87
CA GLY A 568 43.77 -22.44 -4.89
C GLY A 568 43.77 -23.05 -6.29
N ARG A 569 43.30 -22.31 -7.29
CA ARG A 569 43.28 -22.78 -8.69
C ARG A 569 44.68 -22.95 -9.28
N GLN A 570 45.62 -22.08 -8.95
CA GLN A 570 47.02 -22.26 -9.38
C GLN A 570 47.62 -23.55 -8.81
N ARG A 571 47.29 -23.89 -7.56
CA ARG A 571 47.70 -25.16 -6.94
C ARG A 571 47.08 -26.36 -7.64
N GLU A 572 45.78 -26.32 -7.96
CA GLU A 572 45.10 -27.39 -8.71
C GLU A 572 45.71 -27.58 -10.10
N LYS A 573 45.98 -26.48 -10.83
CA LYS A 573 46.67 -26.53 -12.13
C LYS A 573 48.08 -27.14 -12.03
N ALA A 574 48.74 -26.97 -10.89
CA ALA A 574 50.03 -27.57 -10.59
C ALA A 574 49.92 -29.01 -10.03
N GLY A 575 48.73 -29.61 -10.01
CA GLY A 575 48.50 -30.96 -9.47
C GLY A 575 48.58 -31.06 -7.94
N LEU A 576 48.64 -29.92 -7.24
CA LEU A 576 48.69 -29.85 -5.78
C LEU A 576 47.27 -29.78 -5.22
N LYS A 577 47.05 -30.38 -4.04
CA LYS A 577 45.78 -30.21 -3.31
C LYS A 577 45.61 -28.74 -2.94
N ALA A 578 44.53 -28.13 -3.41
CA ALA A 578 44.05 -26.85 -2.91
C ALA A 578 43.33 -27.06 -1.57
N ALA A 579 43.44 -26.08 -0.68
CA ALA A 579 42.62 -26.06 0.52
C ALA A 579 41.16 -25.79 0.10
N SER A 580 40.22 -26.60 0.58
CA SER A 580 38.79 -26.42 0.32
C SER A 580 38.33 -25.11 0.98
N VAL A 581 38.13 -24.06 0.20
CA VAL A 581 37.60 -22.79 0.70
C VAL A 581 36.08 -22.91 0.76
N ARG A 582 35.50 -22.84 1.96
CA ARG A 582 34.04 -22.66 2.13
C ARG A 582 33.69 -21.28 1.54
N ARG A 583 32.66 -21.20 0.70
CA ARG A 583 32.38 -20.00 -0.12
C ARG A 583 31.18 -19.19 0.34
N HIS A 584 30.37 -19.74 1.22
CA HIS A 584 29.19 -19.07 1.79
C HIS A 584 29.60 -17.98 2.77
N LEU A 585 28.90 -16.84 2.73
CA LEU A 585 29.21 -15.64 3.52
C LEU A 585 28.01 -15.15 4.34
N VAL A 586 28.27 -14.53 5.48
CA VAL A 586 27.27 -13.80 6.27
C VAL A 586 27.55 -12.32 6.13
N PHE A 587 26.57 -11.52 5.72
CA PHE A 587 26.66 -10.06 5.65
C PHE A 587 25.88 -9.44 6.81
N THR A 588 26.55 -8.68 7.67
CA THR A 588 25.89 -7.98 8.79
C THR A 588 26.03 -6.48 8.66
N GLY A 589 24.99 -5.72 8.96
CA GLY A 589 25.08 -4.25 8.99
C GLY A 589 23.73 -3.57 8.77
N SER A 590 23.68 -2.27 9.04
CA SER A 590 22.47 -1.44 8.90
C SER A 590 21.97 -1.38 7.44
N PRO A 591 20.72 -0.96 7.19
CA PRO A 591 20.15 -0.85 5.85
C PRO A 591 20.92 0.18 5.02
N GLY A 592 20.99 -0.02 3.71
CA GLY A 592 21.66 0.92 2.79
C GLY A 592 23.18 1.02 2.91
N THR A 593 23.83 0.04 3.54
CA THR A 593 25.30 -0.07 3.63
C THR A 593 25.96 -0.78 2.45
N GLY A 594 25.20 -1.15 1.40
CA GLY A 594 25.75 -1.74 0.17
C GLY A 594 25.86 -3.28 0.14
N LYS A 595 25.23 -3.99 1.08
CA LYS A 595 25.24 -5.47 1.17
C LYS A 595 24.87 -6.18 -0.15
N THR A 596 23.72 -5.83 -0.74
CA THR A 596 23.24 -6.46 -1.99
C THR A 596 24.14 -6.12 -3.19
N THR A 597 24.65 -4.88 -3.26
CA THR A 597 25.59 -4.45 -4.31
C THR A 597 26.89 -5.26 -4.26
N VAL A 598 27.48 -5.41 -3.07
CA VAL A 598 28.70 -6.21 -2.89
C VAL A 598 28.44 -7.70 -3.17
N ALA A 599 27.26 -8.23 -2.82
CA ALA A 599 26.89 -9.61 -3.13
C ALA A 599 26.86 -9.88 -4.65
N ARG A 600 26.33 -8.93 -5.43
CA ARG A 600 26.31 -9.00 -6.90
C ARG A 600 27.73 -9.03 -7.48
N LEU A 601 28.56 -8.04 -7.10
CA LEU A 601 29.95 -7.96 -7.56
C LEU A 601 30.75 -9.20 -7.17
N TYR A 602 30.53 -9.74 -5.97
CA TYR A 602 31.19 -10.97 -5.55
C TYR A 602 30.82 -12.16 -6.44
N GLY A 603 29.54 -12.31 -6.82
CA GLY A 603 29.10 -13.33 -7.78
C GLY A 603 29.77 -13.22 -9.14
N GLU A 604 29.87 -12.00 -9.66
CA GLU A 604 30.56 -11.71 -10.93
C GLU A 604 32.06 -12.00 -10.87
N ILE A 605 32.74 -11.62 -9.78
CA ILE A 605 34.15 -11.95 -9.54
C ILE A 605 34.35 -13.47 -9.55
N LEU A 606 33.47 -14.21 -8.87
CA LEU A 606 33.55 -15.67 -8.83
C LEU A 606 33.33 -16.29 -10.20
N ALA A 607 32.40 -15.79 -11.00
CA ALA A 607 32.21 -16.25 -12.37
C ALA A 607 33.42 -15.95 -13.26
N ALA A 608 33.98 -14.74 -13.18
CA ALA A 608 35.16 -14.33 -13.92
C ALA A 608 36.41 -15.13 -13.56
N LEU A 609 36.51 -15.58 -12.30
CA LEU A 609 37.56 -16.51 -11.86
C LEU A 609 37.29 -17.96 -12.26
N GLY A 610 36.13 -18.25 -12.85
CA GLY A 610 35.65 -19.57 -13.29
C GLY A 610 35.09 -20.44 -12.17
N VAL A 611 34.80 -19.86 -11.00
CA VAL A 611 34.33 -20.58 -9.79
C VAL A 611 32.86 -20.90 -9.90
N LEU A 612 32.09 -19.94 -10.44
CA LEU A 612 30.68 -20.08 -10.77
C LEU A 612 30.51 -20.05 -12.29
N GLY A 613 29.45 -20.69 -12.80
CA GLY A 613 29.19 -20.72 -14.24
C GLY A 613 28.66 -19.40 -14.80
N ARG A 614 27.86 -18.65 -14.01
CA ARG A 614 27.19 -17.40 -14.44
C ARG A 614 27.41 -16.23 -13.48
N GLY A 615 27.44 -16.49 -12.17
CA GLY A 615 27.66 -15.45 -11.15
C GLY A 615 26.49 -14.50 -10.92
N HIS A 616 25.30 -14.79 -11.47
CA HIS A 616 24.11 -13.96 -11.27
C HIS A 616 23.62 -14.02 -9.83
N LEU A 617 23.03 -12.93 -9.36
CA LEU A 617 22.44 -12.82 -8.02
C LEU A 617 20.94 -13.14 -8.06
N VAL A 618 20.49 -14.05 -7.21
CA VAL A 618 19.07 -14.30 -6.92
C VAL A 618 18.80 -13.85 -5.50
N GLU A 619 18.02 -12.78 -5.36
CA GLU A 619 17.63 -12.21 -4.08
C GLU A 619 16.29 -12.81 -3.63
N VAL A 620 16.22 -13.24 -2.37
CA VAL A 620 15.05 -13.86 -1.75
C VAL A 620 14.94 -13.43 -0.29
N SER A 621 13.73 -13.55 0.25
CA SER A 621 13.41 -13.27 1.64
C SER A 621 12.66 -14.45 2.27
N ARG A 622 12.18 -14.31 3.51
CA ARG A 622 11.37 -15.34 4.17
C ARG A 622 10.15 -15.76 3.36
N VAL A 623 9.45 -14.81 2.72
CA VAL A 623 8.20 -15.10 1.98
C VAL A 623 8.44 -15.97 0.75
N ASP A 624 9.64 -15.89 0.17
CA ASP A 624 10.03 -16.67 -1.01
C ASP A 624 10.45 -18.10 -0.64
N LEU A 625 11.02 -18.28 0.54
CA LEU A 625 11.60 -19.55 0.98
C LEU A 625 10.61 -20.42 1.77
N VAL A 626 9.76 -19.78 2.58
CA VAL A 626 8.85 -20.49 3.49
C VAL A 626 7.49 -20.65 2.84
N GLY A 627 7.07 -21.90 2.68
CA GLY A 627 5.77 -22.25 2.15
C GLY A 627 4.68 -22.17 3.21
N GLN A 628 3.45 -21.95 2.75
CA GLN A 628 2.27 -21.85 3.61
C GLN A 628 1.74 -23.23 4.07
N HIS A 629 2.18 -24.32 3.43
CA HIS A 629 1.72 -25.69 3.66
C HIS A 629 2.88 -26.60 4.12
N ILE A 630 2.57 -27.66 4.87
CA ILE A 630 3.56 -28.66 5.29
C ILE A 630 4.20 -29.31 4.06
N GLY A 631 5.54 -29.33 3.99
CA GLY A 631 6.29 -29.90 2.85
C GLY A 631 6.43 -28.95 1.64
N SER A 632 5.68 -27.85 1.59
CA SER A 632 5.84 -26.84 0.52
C SER A 632 7.08 -25.97 0.72
N THR A 633 7.56 -25.84 1.96
CA THR A 633 8.76 -25.06 2.29
C THR A 633 10.03 -25.66 1.71
N ALA A 634 10.19 -26.98 1.78
CA ALA A 634 11.31 -27.66 1.14
C ALA A 634 11.31 -27.43 -0.38
N ILE A 635 10.13 -27.48 -1.02
CA ILE A 635 9.97 -27.26 -2.46
C ILE A 635 10.35 -25.82 -2.83
N ARG A 636 9.80 -24.82 -2.12
CA ARG A 636 10.13 -23.40 -2.40
C ARG A 636 11.58 -23.07 -2.16
N THR A 637 12.16 -23.59 -1.07
CA THR A 637 13.60 -23.43 -0.79
C THR A 637 14.44 -24.06 -1.91
N GLN A 638 14.05 -25.24 -2.39
CA GLN A 638 14.69 -25.91 -3.51
C GLN A 638 14.59 -25.09 -4.81
N GLU A 639 13.41 -24.61 -5.17
CA GLU A 639 13.20 -23.79 -6.36
C GLU A 639 14.01 -22.49 -6.32
N ALA A 640 14.03 -21.80 -5.17
CA ALA A 640 14.86 -20.62 -4.96
C ALA A 640 16.35 -20.94 -5.14
N PHE A 641 16.82 -22.07 -4.60
CA PHE A 641 18.19 -22.52 -4.73
C PHE A 641 18.54 -22.90 -6.19
N ASP A 642 17.64 -23.59 -6.89
CA ASP A 642 17.83 -23.99 -8.28
C ASP A 642 17.85 -22.79 -9.23
N ARG A 643 17.07 -21.73 -8.96
CA ARG A 643 17.21 -20.44 -9.67
C ARG A 643 18.60 -19.82 -9.50
N ALA A 644 19.22 -20.01 -8.34
CA ALA A 644 20.56 -19.50 -8.03
C ALA A 644 21.70 -20.40 -8.51
N ARG A 645 21.39 -21.51 -9.20
CA ARG A 645 22.38 -22.49 -9.67
C ARG A 645 23.39 -21.84 -10.62
N SER A 646 24.68 -22.11 -10.41
CA SER A 646 25.81 -21.41 -11.07
C SER A 646 25.93 -19.91 -10.73
N GLY A 647 25.29 -19.44 -9.65
CA GLY A 647 25.24 -18.05 -9.22
C GLY A 647 25.28 -17.91 -7.70
N VAL A 648 24.71 -16.82 -7.20
CA VAL A 648 24.66 -16.45 -5.78
C VAL A 648 23.20 -16.41 -5.33
N LEU A 649 22.88 -17.13 -4.24
CA LEU A 649 21.60 -17.01 -3.54
C LEU A 649 21.77 -16.04 -2.38
N PHE A 650 21.14 -14.87 -2.45
CA PHE A 650 21.17 -13.85 -1.41
C PHE A 650 19.86 -13.85 -0.63
N ILE A 651 19.95 -14.15 0.66
CA ILE A 651 18.79 -14.22 1.57
C ILE A 651 18.83 -12.99 2.46
N ASP A 652 17.95 -12.03 2.19
CA ASP A 652 17.84 -10.83 3.02
C ASP A 652 17.03 -11.10 4.30
N GLU A 653 17.40 -10.41 5.37
CA GLU A 653 16.87 -10.58 6.72
C GLU A 653 16.73 -12.06 7.15
N ALA A 654 17.79 -12.84 6.95
CA ALA A 654 17.75 -14.30 7.12
C ALA A 654 17.37 -14.77 8.53
N TYR A 655 17.60 -13.93 9.55
CA TYR A 655 17.14 -14.18 10.93
C TYR A 655 15.62 -14.34 11.02
N ALA A 656 14.85 -13.77 10.09
CA ALA A 656 13.42 -13.93 10.01
C ALA A 656 13.03 -15.40 9.82
N LEU A 657 13.88 -16.26 9.26
CA LEU A 657 13.64 -17.71 9.12
C LEU A 657 13.64 -18.46 10.46
N SER A 658 14.16 -17.85 11.55
CA SER A 658 14.22 -18.48 12.88
C SER A 658 13.87 -17.47 13.99
N PRO A 659 12.59 -17.06 14.12
CA PRO A 659 12.14 -16.16 15.19
C PRO A 659 12.27 -16.80 16.59
N GLU A 660 12.47 -15.99 17.63
CA GLU A 660 12.79 -16.44 19.00
C GLU A 660 11.66 -17.26 19.69
N ASP A 661 10.40 -17.06 19.31
CA ASP A 661 9.23 -17.66 20.00
C ASP A 661 8.61 -18.88 19.30
N ALA A 662 9.23 -19.43 18.26
CA ALA A 662 8.58 -20.40 17.37
C ALA A 662 9.01 -21.86 17.62
N GLY A 663 8.30 -22.54 18.54
CA GLY A 663 8.54 -23.95 18.91
C GLY A 663 8.32 -25.01 17.82
N ARG A 664 7.86 -24.66 16.61
CA ARG A 664 7.79 -25.50 15.39
C ARG A 664 7.43 -24.60 14.19
N ASP A 665 8.42 -23.92 13.62
CA ASP A 665 8.24 -23.06 12.44
C ASP A 665 8.72 -23.74 11.16
N PHE A 666 8.00 -23.55 10.06
CA PHE A 666 8.42 -23.99 8.72
C PHE A 666 9.72 -23.31 8.29
N GLY A 667 10.07 -22.16 8.89
CA GLY A 667 11.38 -21.54 8.71
C GLY A 667 12.55 -22.46 9.07
N ARG A 668 12.38 -23.39 10.03
CA ARG A 668 13.41 -24.40 10.32
C ARG A 668 13.52 -25.46 9.24
N GLU A 669 12.41 -25.85 8.61
CA GLU A 669 12.41 -26.73 7.43
C GLU A 669 13.13 -26.06 6.25
N ALA A 670 12.96 -24.75 6.06
CA ALA A 670 13.70 -23.98 5.06
C ALA A 670 15.21 -23.98 5.37
N ILE A 671 15.58 -23.74 6.63
CA ILE A 671 16.97 -23.78 7.09
C ILE A 671 17.59 -25.16 6.88
N ASP A 672 16.90 -26.23 7.28
CA ASP A 672 17.40 -27.61 7.15
C ASP A 672 17.57 -28.00 5.67
N THR A 673 16.60 -27.61 4.83
CA THR A 673 16.66 -27.81 3.37
C THR A 673 17.83 -27.03 2.77
N LEU A 674 17.99 -25.75 3.13
CA LEU A 674 19.08 -24.90 2.66
C LEU A 674 20.44 -25.46 3.07
N VAL A 675 20.60 -25.89 4.33
CA VAL A 675 21.83 -26.50 4.87
C VAL A 675 22.20 -27.76 4.09
N LYS A 676 21.22 -28.59 3.73
CA LYS A 676 21.43 -29.77 2.89
C LYS A 676 21.90 -29.38 1.49
N LEU A 677 21.22 -28.44 0.84
CA LEU A 677 21.57 -28.00 -0.52
C LEU A 677 22.93 -27.31 -0.60
N MET A 678 23.29 -26.55 0.44
CA MET A 678 24.63 -25.97 0.58
C MET A 678 25.73 -27.03 0.65
N GLU A 679 25.45 -28.22 1.19
CA GLU A 679 26.42 -29.32 1.23
C GLU A 679 26.50 -30.05 -0.12
N ASP A 680 25.34 -30.41 -0.66
CA ASP A 680 25.21 -31.23 -1.88
C ASP A 680 25.69 -30.46 -3.13
N HIS A 681 25.53 -29.14 -3.15
CA HIS A 681 25.80 -28.28 -4.31
C HIS A 681 26.81 -27.15 -4.03
N ARG A 682 27.75 -27.38 -3.11
CA ARG A 682 28.74 -26.38 -2.65
C ARG A 682 29.65 -25.77 -3.73
N ASP A 683 29.82 -26.47 -4.85
CA ASP A 683 30.65 -26.03 -5.97
C ASP A 683 29.83 -25.29 -7.05
N GLU A 684 28.50 -25.33 -6.96
CA GLU A 684 27.57 -24.79 -7.96
C GLU A 684 26.86 -23.52 -7.50
N VAL A 685 26.70 -23.30 -6.19
CA VAL A 685 25.97 -22.14 -5.63
C VAL A 685 26.72 -21.52 -4.48
N VAL A 686 26.74 -20.19 -4.42
CA VAL A 686 27.17 -19.45 -3.24
C VAL A 686 25.97 -18.84 -2.53
N VAL A 687 25.64 -19.34 -1.35
CA VAL A 687 24.67 -18.72 -0.45
C VAL A 687 25.30 -17.57 0.36
N ILE A 688 24.63 -16.42 0.38
CA ILE A 688 24.93 -15.27 1.24
C ILE A 688 23.67 -14.99 2.07
N VAL A 689 23.81 -14.97 3.40
CA VAL A 689 22.73 -14.54 4.31
C VAL A 689 23.03 -13.15 4.83
N ALA A 690 22.04 -12.25 4.81
CA ALA A 690 22.19 -10.86 5.21
C ALA A 690 21.19 -10.46 6.30
N GLY A 691 21.55 -9.43 7.08
CA GLY A 691 20.67 -8.84 8.08
C GLY A 691 21.36 -7.88 9.03
N TYR A 692 20.62 -7.41 10.03
CA TYR A 692 21.15 -6.59 11.12
C TYR A 692 22.14 -7.39 11.99
N THR A 693 23.12 -6.69 12.55
CA THR A 693 24.26 -7.35 13.22
C THR A 693 23.83 -8.19 14.42
N ALA A 694 23.02 -7.63 15.32
CA ALA A 694 22.64 -8.33 16.55
C ALA A 694 21.71 -9.52 16.25
N GLU A 695 20.80 -9.35 15.29
CA GLU A 695 19.81 -10.32 14.85
C GLU A 695 20.50 -11.52 14.17
N MET A 696 21.50 -11.24 13.32
CA MET A 696 22.30 -12.28 12.67
C MET A 696 23.19 -13.04 13.65
N GLU A 697 23.75 -12.37 14.66
CA GLU A 697 24.48 -13.06 15.74
C GLU A 697 23.58 -14.04 16.50
N ARG A 698 22.34 -13.63 16.82
CA ARG A 698 21.33 -14.50 17.45
C ARG A 698 20.92 -15.65 16.53
N PHE A 699 20.65 -15.37 15.25
CA PHE A 699 20.29 -16.37 14.25
C PHE A 699 21.34 -17.48 14.09
N LEU A 700 22.62 -17.09 13.99
CA LEU A 700 23.73 -18.04 13.87
C LEU A 700 23.93 -18.85 15.16
N ALA A 701 23.75 -18.23 16.32
CA ALA A 701 23.81 -18.93 17.61
C ALA A 701 22.70 -19.97 17.75
N ALA A 702 21.48 -19.65 17.29
CA ALA A 702 20.33 -20.56 17.31
C ALA A 702 20.45 -21.71 16.29
N ASN A 703 21.23 -21.52 15.21
CA ASN A 703 21.34 -22.49 14.11
C ASN A 703 22.81 -22.90 13.84
N PRO A 704 23.39 -23.80 14.67
CA PRO A 704 24.79 -24.23 14.50
C PRO A 704 25.10 -24.86 13.13
N GLY A 705 24.10 -25.52 12.51
CA GLY A 705 24.23 -26.13 11.18
C GLY A 705 24.49 -25.10 10.07
N VAL A 706 23.81 -23.95 10.16
CA VAL A 706 24.04 -22.76 9.33
C VAL A 706 25.43 -22.22 9.64
N ALA A 707 25.69 -21.84 10.90
CA ALA A 707 26.97 -21.24 11.30
C ALA A 707 28.21 -22.05 10.87
N SER A 708 28.14 -23.37 10.88
CA SER A 708 29.24 -24.25 10.45
C SER A 708 29.55 -24.20 8.95
N ARG A 709 28.57 -23.87 8.10
CA ARG A 709 28.68 -23.86 6.64
C ARG A 709 29.10 -22.51 6.07
N PHE A 710 28.82 -21.43 6.80
CA PHE A 710 29.32 -20.10 6.47
C PHE A 710 30.79 -19.98 6.84
N SER A 711 31.58 -19.46 5.91
CA SER A 711 33.03 -19.40 6.02
C SER A 711 33.49 -18.23 6.89
N ARG A 712 32.82 -17.08 6.75
CA ARG A 712 33.17 -15.80 7.34
C ARG A 712 31.95 -14.89 7.45
N THR A 713 32.02 -13.97 8.41
CA THR A 713 31.06 -12.88 8.58
C THR A 713 31.71 -11.56 8.17
N ILE A 714 31.11 -10.87 7.21
CA ILE A 714 31.54 -9.57 6.71
C ILE A 714 30.63 -8.51 7.33
N ARG A 715 31.22 -7.60 8.12
CA ARG A 715 30.51 -6.51 8.77
C ARG A 715 30.58 -5.24 7.93
N PHE A 716 29.41 -4.74 7.56
CA PHE A 716 29.16 -3.47 6.90
C PHE A 716 28.87 -2.41 7.98
N GLY A 717 29.81 -1.50 8.17
CA GLY A 717 29.63 -0.37 9.07
C GLY A 717 28.74 0.71 8.47
N ASP A 718 28.20 1.58 9.32
CA ASP A 718 27.54 2.80 8.86
C ASP A 718 28.56 3.74 8.21
N TYR A 719 28.11 4.50 7.21
CA TYR A 719 28.94 5.51 6.56
C TYR A 719 29.17 6.71 7.49
N SER A 720 30.39 7.22 7.47
CA SER A 720 30.74 8.53 8.02
C SER A 720 30.06 9.66 7.23
N ALA A 721 30.00 10.86 7.80
CA ALA A 721 29.43 12.01 7.08
C ALA A 721 30.22 12.35 5.80
N ASP A 722 31.54 12.16 5.82
CA ASP A 722 32.40 12.33 4.65
C ASP A 722 32.08 11.29 3.55
N GLU A 723 31.87 10.02 3.93
CA GLU A 723 31.46 8.98 2.97
C GLU A 723 30.04 9.20 2.42
N LEU A 724 29.10 9.68 3.24
CA LEU A 724 27.76 10.04 2.77
C LEU A 724 27.80 11.21 1.78
N LEU A 725 28.64 12.22 2.06
CA LEU A 725 28.90 13.32 1.14
C LEU A 725 29.49 12.82 -0.18
N GLU A 726 30.47 11.94 -0.14
CA GLU A 726 31.09 11.37 -1.34
C GLU A 726 30.07 10.58 -2.19
N ILE A 727 29.12 9.87 -1.56
CA ILE A 727 28.00 9.22 -2.26
C ILE A 727 27.10 10.26 -2.96
N VAL A 728 26.80 11.39 -2.31
CA VAL A 728 26.02 12.48 -2.93
C VAL A 728 26.78 13.09 -4.11
N VAL A 729 28.09 13.28 -3.99
CA VAL A 729 28.93 13.79 -5.08
C VAL A 729 28.92 12.84 -6.28
N GLN A 730 29.08 11.53 -6.05
CA GLN A 730 29.00 10.54 -7.13
C GLN A 730 27.63 10.55 -7.83
N GLN A 731 26.54 10.66 -7.07
CA GLN A 731 25.19 10.75 -7.66
C GLN A 731 24.99 12.04 -8.45
N ALA A 732 25.51 13.15 -7.94
CA ALA A 732 25.48 14.42 -8.64
C ALA A 732 26.22 14.30 -9.98
N GLU A 733 27.45 13.78 -9.99
CA GLU A 733 28.24 13.59 -11.21
C GLU A 733 27.54 12.67 -12.23
N GLU A 734 26.96 11.55 -11.76
CA GLU A 734 26.19 10.61 -12.61
C GLU A 734 25.00 11.30 -13.30
N HIS A 735 24.35 12.22 -12.61
CA HIS A 735 23.20 12.98 -13.12
C HIS A 735 23.58 14.35 -13.70
N GLN A 736 24.89 14.60 -13.94
CA GLN A 736 25.43 15.85 -14.50
C GLN A 736 25.20 17.11 -13.63
N TYR A 737 25.03 16.92 -12.32
CA TYR A 737 25.05 17.97 -11.32
C TYR A 737 26.43 18.11 -10.67
N HIS A 738 26.72 19.31 -10.16
CA HIS A 738 27.91 19.63 -9.40
C HIS A 738 27.53 20.38 -8.12
N LEU A 739 28.30 20.18 -7.05
CA LEU A 739 28.10 20.94 -5.82
C LEU A 739 28.74 22.32 -5.95
N ALA A 740 27.97 23.37 -5.68
CA ALA A 740 28.48 24.74 -5.59
C ALA A 740 29.39 24.94 -4.37
N ASP A 741 30.15 26.03 -4.37
CA ASP A 741 31.01 26.40 -3.25
C ASP A 741 30.22 26.48 -1.93
N GLY A 742 30.69 25.75 -0.92
CA GLY A 742 30.05 25.68 0.40
C GLY A 742 28.97 24.60 0.55
N SER A 743 28.44 24.03 -0.53
CA SER A 743 27.42 22.95 -0.46
C SER A 743 27.97 21.68 0.18
N GLY A 744 29.22 21.33 -0.11
CA GLY A 744 29.86 20.17 0.50
C GLY A 744 30.01 20.30 2.03
N GLU A 745 30.37 21.49 2.52
CA GLU A 745 30.48 21.72 3.97
C GLU A 745 29.11 21.69 4.66
N ALA A 746 28.08 22.24 4.00
CA ALA A 746 26.69 22.19 4.48
C ALA A 746 26.18 20.75 4.55
N LEU A 747 26.43 19.94 3.51
CA LEU A 747 26.06 18.51 3.47
C LEU A 747 26.76 17.71 4.55
N ARG A 748 28.05 17.96 4.79
CA ARG A 748 28.76 17.27 5.89
C ARG A 748 28.13 17.60 7.25
N LYS A 749 27.86 18.88 7.52
CA LYS A 749 27.21 19.31 8.77
C LYS A 749 25.81 18.71 8.92
N TYR A 750 25.06 18.64 7.82
CA TYR A 750 23.75 18.01 7.80
C TYR A 750 23.84 16.52 8.17
N PHE A 751 24.74 15.76 7.53
CA PHE A 751 24.92 14.33 7.85
C PHE A 751 25.49 14.08 9.26
N ASP A 752 26.32 14.98 9.78
CA ASP A 752 26.80 14.91 11.17
C ASP A 752 25.66 15.13 12.19
N ALA A 753 24.65 15.93 11.84
CA ALA A 753 23.51 16.22 12.70
C ALA A 753 22.44 15.11 12.69
N LEU A 754 22.46 14.19 11.72
CA LEU A 754 21.47 13.12 11.63
C LEU A 754 21.68 12.04 12.71
N PRO A 755 20.61 11.60 13.38
CA PRO A 755 20.71 10.53 14.39
C PRO A 755 21.00 9.18 13.72
N LYS A 756 22.19 8.64 13.96
CA LYS A 756 22.63 7.31 13.46
C LYS A 756 22.14 6.18 14.37
N GLY A 757 20.81 6.00 14.43
CA GLY A 757 20.15 4.93 15.19
C GLY A 757 20.08 3.58 14.45
N PRO A 758 19.48 2.54 15.08
CA PRO A 758 19.42 1.16 14.55
C PRO A 758 18.71 0.96 13.20
N GLY A 759 18.06 2.01 12.66
CA GLY A 759 17.38 2.00 11.36
C GLY A 759 17.90 3.05 10.38
N PHE A 760 19.08 3.63 10.63
CA PHE A 760 19.64 4.65 9.74
C PHE A 760 19.90 4.10 8.33
N GLY A 761 19.36 4.79 7.31
CA GLY A 761 19.32 4.31 5.92
C GLY A 761 20.63 4.42 5.15
N ASN A 762 21.68 5.01 5.72
CA ASN A 762 23.03 5.11 5.12
C ASN A 762 23.00 5.62 3.67
N GLY A 763 23.46 4.84 2.69
CA GLY A 763 23.47 5.24 1.28
C GLY A 763 22.09 5.54 0.72
N ARG A 764 21.02 4.94 1.28
CA ARG A 764 19.63 5.32 0.96
C ARG A 764 19.34 6.74 1.40
N THR A 765 19.80 7.12 2.60
CA THR A 765 19.66 8.50 3.11
C THR A 765 20.45 9.48 2.25
N ALA A 766 21.69 9.16 1.87
CA ALA A 766 22.46 10.02 0.95
C ALA A 766 21.74 10.23 -0.39
N ARG A 767 21.18 9.16 -0.97
CA ARG A 767 20.37 9.24 -2.20
C ARG A 767 19.13 10.11 -2.04
N GLN A 768 18.36 9.90 -0.96
CA GLN A 768 17.20 10.73 -0.65
C GLN A 768 17.57 12.20 -0.45
N THR A 769 18.73 12.47 0.17
CA THR A 769 19.25 13.84 0.31
C THR A 769 19.57 14.46 -1.04
N PHE A 770 20.23 13.73 -1.95
CA PHE A 770 20.49 14.20 -3.32
C PHE A 770 19.19 14.47 -4.09
N GLU A 771 18.24 13.52 -4.08
CA GLU A 771 16.94 13.65 -4.74
C GLU A 771 16.18 14.88 -4.23
N ALA A 772 16.17 15.12 -2.92
CA ALA A 772 15.58 16.31 -2.32
C ALA A 772 16.31 17.61 -2.72
N MET A 773 17.63 17.57 -2.89
CA MET A 773 18.39 18.72 -3.41
C MET A 773 18.04 19.03 -4.86
N VAL A 774 17.89 18.00 -5.70
CA VAL A 774 17.47 18.16 -7.10
C VAL A 774 16.05 18.72 -7.19
N GLU A 775 15.14 18.26 -6.35
CA GLU A 775 13.77 18.77 -6.29
C GLU A 775 13.74 20.27 -5.95
N ARG A 776 14.51 20.69 -4.93
CA ARG A 776 14.60 22.10 -4.52
C ARG A 776 15.31 22.97 -5.56
N HIS A 777 16.38 22.44 -6.15
CA HIS A 777 17.07 23.05 -7.28
C HIS A 777 16.11 23.30 -8.45
N ALA A 778 15.30 22.31 -8.84
CA ALA A 778 14.33 22.43 -9.91
C ALA A 778 13.29 23.52 -9.61
N GLY A 779 12.80 23.59 -8.36
CA GLY A 779 11.90 24.65 -7.90
C GLY A 779 12.51 26.05 -8.02
N ARG A 780 13.80 26.19 -7.68
CA ARG A 780 14.55 27.46 -7.77
C ARG A 780 14.82 27.86 -9.23
N VAL A 781 15.31 26.93 -10.06
CA VAL A 781 15.65 27.18 -11.46
C VAL A 781 14.41 27.47 -12.31
N ALA A 782 13.26 26.86 -12.01
CA ALA A 782 12.00 27.13 -12.71
C ALA A 782 11.53 28.60 -12.62
N GLN A 783 12.05 29.38 -11.67
CA GLN A 783 11.78 30.81 -11.53
C GLN A 783 12.67 31.70 -12.41
N LEU A 784 13.66 31.14 -13.10
CA LEU A 784 14.57 31.87 -13.97
C LEU A 784 14.04 31.88 -15.41
N ALA A 785 14.03 33.05 -16.05
CA ALA A 785 13.49 33.20 -17.41
C ALA A 785 14.36 32.53 -18.50
N GLU A 786 15.69 32.59 -18.34
CA GLU A 786 16.68 31.94 -19.20
C GLU A 786 17.85 31.45 -18.34
N PRO A 787 17.76 30.25 -17.74
CA PRO A 787 18.81 29.73 -16.87
C PRO A 787 20.07 29.41 -17.68
N THR A 788 21.21 29.78 -17.13
CA THR A 788 22.53 29.45 -17.66
C THR A 788 22.87 27.98 -17.43
N HIS A 789 23.86 27.45 -18.17
CA HIS A 789 24.33 26.08 -18.00
C HIS A 789 24.77 25.80 -16.55
N ASP A 790 25.41 26.77 -15.90
CA ASP A 790 25.86 26.63 -14.51
C ASP A 790 24.68 26.59 -13.54
N GLU A 791 23.65 27.42 -13.75
CA GLU A 791 22.43 27.39 -12.94
C GLU A 791 21.66 26.07 -13.08
N LEU A 792 21.70 25.46 -14.26
CA LEU A 792 21.08 24.15 -14.52
C LEU A 792 21.83 22.98 -13.86
N THR A 793 23.11 23.15 -13.51
CA THR A 793 23.97 22.06 -13.07
C THR A 793 24.49 22.22 -11.64
N LEU A 794 24.43 23.40 -11.03
CA LEU A 794 24.96 23.64 -9.67
C LEU A 794 23.91 23.52 -8.57
N LEU A 795 24.20 22.65 -7.59
CA LEU A 795 23.43 22.49 -6.35
C LEU A 795 24.04 23.33 -5.22
N TYR A 796 23.22 24.18 -4.61
CA TYR A 796 23.63 25.17 -3.60
C TYR A 796 23.28 24.73 -2.17
N PRO A 797 23.86 25.37 -1.13
CA PRO A 797 23.54 25.04 0.26
C PRO A 797 22.05 25.21 0.61
N GLU A 798 21.36 26.11 -0.08
CA GLU A 798 19.92 26.36 0.07
C GLU A 798 19.04 25.24 -0.49
N ASP A 799 19.60 24.39 -1.36
CA ASP A 799 18.91 23.23 -1.92
C ASP A 799 18.93 22.05 -0.93
N LEU A 800 19.70 22.08 0.17
CA LEU A 800 19.70 20.99 1.17
C LEU A 800 18.32 20.81 1.83
N PRO A 801 17.95 19.57 2.23
CA PRO A 801 16.82 19.29 3.12
C PRO A 801 16.88 20.16 4.39
N GLY A 802 15.72 20.65 4.83
CA GLY A 802 15.59 21.60 5.93
C GLY A 802 15.41 20.92 7.28
#